data_AF-A0A6F9DH93-F1
#
_entry.id   AF-A0A6F9DH93-F1
#
_cell.length_a   1.000
_cell.length_b   1.000
_cell.length_c   1.000
_cell.angle_alpha   90.00
_cell.angle_beta   90.00
_cell.angle_gamma   90.00
#
_symmetry.space_group_name_H-M   'P 1'
#
loop_
_entity.id
_entity.type
_entity.pdbx_description
1 polymer ?
#
loop_
_entity_poly.entity_id
_entity_poly.type
_entity_poly.pdbx_seq_one_letter_code
_entity_poly.pdbx_strand_id
1 'polypeptide(L)'
;MATYSGIPKWTQVSKQKIQRTDEWMSFTKELFDNVSKPLLENGIRTFHTLPQEEQKLLVLDAVEVMKTKPAYANLLEVVNSTLDQELSAEANAAVAKKHHSLSKLDFISLECENAVEAILNKWPETKVHMRQCLGVFLSPKLRYLLWKVQLENDKAKKDYQKAVLSGDKKRLVSEIDFEISQKSQSLLISDSTLGPLQVIKAAQSVMRHLLSYYHRGSTDRTGLTDTEYLLAVPFVYCTLSAFFTKDDKVPQQKQVLNTEALAVLASQYSMFLRKRPEYMTTSQAGRSFNAFATEVKHILTKTDPVLVNKLEVLVLRQHKSEPNVKSRSFVEVVFPWLRTLLVGYLSLETVMYIWDQMMVGYGVENFDPLPSFCALFILIARDSLVESSNWKELESKLRSSLKNLTRNDIRGGMIQYKLNSRLSGVLEKAGTEKRLYPVSQTSTLNNLPPWREWYSAKLSKYLRSNQQKKLEQLPLGPLLEDDKDDISLGSFQGETVEELRNERDNLVEELHLMRAELADARQDLSEEKLAKAELQEVADEQIDRLRRQIELARRRAAPTEPFSARDFDLTEPEYTESDTSSVISAPLPTPPASSKLKVAKSPEHGPKAPSRSPSHRGYTEVDGAVESAPEDKEEDVNKEEEEALDVLRSIVGRVMSGANAMAHGVGEEQERLNAKTATDMKNIRRAFDQAKMDVLGKPMTDDELTSLPEKERMKITLVLNEATKKRLQRLKLV
;
A
#
# COMPACT_ATOMS: atom_id res chain seq x y z
N MET A 1 -16.53 18.37 -15.14
CA MET A 1 -16.37 16.93 -15.37
C MET A 1 -16.09 16.28 -14.04
N ALA A 2 -17.08 15.60 -13.44
CA ALA A 2 -16.92 14.99 -12.13
C ALA A 2 -16.00 13.76 -12.21
N THR A 3 -15.14 13.58 -11.20
CA THR A 3 -14.35 12.37 -11.00
C THR A 3 -15.25 11.24 -10.53
N TYR A 4 -15.72 10.41 -11.46
CA TYR A 4 -16.47 9.20 -11.15
C TYR A 4 -15.50 8.12 -10.62
N SER A 5 -15.90 7.52 -9.49
CA SER A 5 -15.06 6.77 -8.53
C SER A 5 -13.97 7.62 -7.87
N GLY A 6 -13.76 7.43 -6.57
CA GLY A 6 -12.68 8.08 -5.80
C GLY A 6 -11.28 7.54 -6.10
N ILE A 7 -11.09 6.92 -7.26
CA ILE A 7 -9.85 6.28 -7.71
C ILE A 7 -9.03 7.33 -8.49
N PRO A 8 -7.74 7.57 -8.16
CA PRO A 8 -6.91 8.53 -8.88
C PRO A 8 -6.80 8.24 -10.37
N LYS A 9 -6.89 9.27 -11.20
CA LYS A 9 -6.97 9.15 -12.67
C LYS A 9 -5.79 8.37 -13.25
N TRP A 10 -4.59 8.62 -12.76
CA TRP A 10 -3.37 7.95 -13.23
C TRP A 10 -3.48 6.42 -13.09
N THR A 11 -4.06 5.90 -12.01
CA THR A 11 -4.27 4.45 -11.83
C THR A 11 -5.27 3.86 -12.84
N GLN A 12 -6.30 4.61 -13.24
CA GLN A 12 -7.25 4.18 -14.27
C GLN A 12 -6.58 4.11 -15.64
N VAL A 13 -5.74 5.11 -15.97
CA VAL A 13 -4.94 5.14 -17.19
C VAL A 13 -3.91 4.01 -17.19
N SER A 14 -3.19 3.77 -16.08
CA SER A 14 -2.27 2.64 -15.93
C SER A 14 -2.99 1.32 -16.18
N LYS A 15 -4.15 1.08 -15.57
CA LYS A 15 -4.96 -0.12 -15.82
C LYS A 15 -5.29 -0.28 -17.30
N GLN A 16 -5.77 0.77 -17.98
CA GLN A 16 -6.12 0.71 -19.40
C GLN A 16 -4.90 0.45 -20.30
N LYS A 17 -3.71 0.92 -19.93
CA LYS A 17 -2.46 0.61 -20.63
C LYS A 17 -2.06 -0.85 -20.44
N ILE A 18 -2.02 -1.33 -19.19
CA ILE A 18 -1.68 -2.74 -18.85
C ILE A 18 -2.63 -3.71 -19.55
N GLN A 19 -3.94 -3.44 -19.56
CA GLN A 19 -4.94 -4.30 -20.22
C GLN A 19 -4.79 -4.41 -21.75
N ARG A 20 -3.91 -3.62 -22.38
CA ARG A 20 -3.64 -3.62 -23.82
C ARG A 20 -2.29 -4.24 -24.18
N THR A 21 -1.51 -4.73 -23.22
CA THR A 21 -0.19 -5.33 -23.50
C THR A 21 -0.28 -6.83 -23.70
N ASP A 22 0.67 -7.38 -24.45
CA ASP A 22 0.71 -8.81 -24.78
C ASP A 22 0.95 -9.68 -23.53
N GLU A 23 1.62 -9.15 -22.51
CA GLU A 23 1.82 -9.82 -21.22
C GLU A 23 0.50 -10.00 -20.45
N TRP A 24 -0.42 -9.03 -20.53
CA TRP A 24 -1.76 -9.18 -19.96
C TRP A 24 -2.59 -10.24 -20.71
N MET A 25 -2.49 -10.27 -22.04
CA MET A 25 -3.17 -11.28 -22.87
C MET A 25 -2.59 -12.69 -22.65
N SER A 26 -1.26 -12.80 -22.52
CA SER A 26 -0.56 -14.04 -22.17
C SER A 26 -0.95 -14.53 -20.77
N PHE A 27 -0.91 -13.65 -19.77
CA PHE A 27 -1.30 -13.98 -18.40
C PHE A 27 -2.76 -14.42 -18.30
N THR A 28 -3.69 -13.72 -18.96
CA THR A 28 -5.12 -14.06 -18.91
C THR A 28 -5.44 -15.36 -19.64
N LYS A 29 -4.79 -15.64 -20.77
CA LYS A 29 -4.87 -16.94 -21.44
C LYS A 29 -4.37 -18.08 -20.55
N GLU A 30 -3.17 -17.95 -19.99
CA GLU A 30 -2.63 -18.99 -19.11
C GLU A 30 -3.46 -19.18 -17.83
N LEU A 31 -4.02 -18.10 -17.27
CA LEU A 31 -4.92 -18.17 -16.12
C LEU A 31 -6.19 -18.95 -16.48
N PHE A 32 -6.80 -18.65 -17.64
CA PHE A 32 -7.94 -19.40 -18.15
C PHE A 32 -7.62 -20.89 -18.33
N ASP A 33 -6.44 -21.23 -18.87
CA ASP A 33 -6.03 -22.63 -19.04
C ASP A 33 -5.88 -23.37 -17.70
N ASN A 34 -5.41 -22.70 -16.63
CA ASN A 34 -5.31 -23.32 -15.29
C ASN A 34 -6.66 -23.39 -14.57
N VAL A 35 -7.62 -22.53 -14.91
CA VAL A 35 -9.01 -22.60 -14.41
C VAL A 35 -9.79 -23.70 -15.15
N SER A 36 -9.61 -23.83 -16.46
CA SER A 36 -10.36 -24.76 -17.30
C SER A 36 -9.93 -26.22 -17.14
N LYS A 37 -8.65 -26.50 -16.87
CA LYS A 37 -8.17 -27.89 -16.68
C LYS A 37 -8.87 -28.62 -15.51
N PRO A 38 -8.91 -28.10 -14.26
CA PRO A 38 -9.65 -28.74 -13.18
C PRO A 38 -11.15 -28.87 -13.43
N LEU A 39 -11.77 -27.94 -14.18
CA LEU A 39 -13.19 -28.04 -14.54
C LEU A 39 -13.43 -29.24 -15.47
N LEU A 40 -12.62 -29.37 -16.53
CA LEU A 40 -12.70 -30.47 -17.48
C LEU A 40 -12.38 -31.83 -16.83
N GLU A 41 -11.34 -31.89 -15.98
CA GLU A 41 -10.95 -33.09 -15.24
C GLU A 41 -12.05 -33.58 -14.27
N ASN A 42 -12.86 -32.67 -13.71
CA ASN A 42 -14.00 -33.00 -12.85
C ASN A 42 -15.35 -33.10 -13.61
N GLY A 43 -15.34 -33.05 -14.95
CA GLY A 43 -16.55 -33.15 -15.79
C GLY A 43 -17.47 -31.91 -15.76
N ILE A 44 -17.01 -30.79 -15.20
CA ILE A 44 -17.78 -29.56 -15.03
C ILE A 44 -17.65 -28.71 -16.30
N ARG A 45 -18.70 -28.70 -17.13
CA ARG A 45 -18.69 -28.01 -18.44
C ARG A 45 -18.69 -26.48 -18.38
N THR A 46 -19.10 -25.89 -17.25
CA THR A 46 -19.31 -24.44 -17.14
C THR A 46 -18.92 -23.92 -15.76
N PHE A 47 -17.95 -23.01 -15.69
CA PHE A 47 -17.50 -22.37 -14.45
C PHE A 47 -18.64 -21.73 -13.64
N HIS A 48 -19.67 -21.21 -14.31
CA HIS A 48 -20.81 -20.55 -13.68
C HIS A 48 -21.78 -21.49 -12.91
N THR A 49 -21.69 -22.81 -13.07
CA THR A 49 -22.52 -23.75 -12.28
C THR A 49 -21.97 -24.03 -10.89
N LEU A 50 -20.70 -23.67 -10.64
CA LEU A 50 -20.09 -23.73 -9.31
C LEU A 50 -20.68 -22.66 -8.37
N PRO A 51 -20.81 -22.93 -7.06
CA PRO A 51 -21.03 -21.90 -6.04
C PRO A 51 -19.99 -20.78 -6.12
N GLN A 52 -20.36 -19.56 -5.74
CA GLN A 52 -19.48 -18.38 -5.82
C GLN A 52 -18.20 -18.53 -4.98
N GLU A 53 -18.24 -19.30 -3.89
CA GLU A 53 -17.06 -19.59 -3.06
C GLU A 53 -16.10 -20.56 -3.76
N GLU A 54 -16.62 -21.59 -4.45
CA GLU A 54 -15.82 -22.55 -5.22
C GLU A 54 -15.22 -21.90 -6.47
N GLN A 55 -15.99 -21.06 -7.18
CA GLN A 55 -15.47 -20.20 -8.26
C GLN A 55 -14.28 -19.37 -7.78
N LYS A 56 -14.39 -18.76 -6.59
CA LYS A 56 -13.34 -17.93 -6.00
C LYS A 56 -12.12 -18.76 -5.60
N LEU A 57 -12.30 -19.91 -4.95
CA LEU A 57 -11.20 -20.81 -4.58
C LEU A 57 -10.43 -21.30 -5.80
N LEU A 58 -11.13 -21.78 -6.83
CA LEU A 58 -10.52 -22.32 -8.04
C LEU A 58 -9.73 -21.25 -8.82
N VAL A 59 -10.20 -19.99 -8.84
CA VAL A 59 -9.43 -18.86 -9.38
C VAL A 59 -8.23 -18.51 -8.51
N LEU A 60 -8.34 -18.55 -7.18
CA LEU A 60 -7.22 -18.29 -6.26
C LEU A 60 -6.11 -19.34 -6.39
N ASP A 61 -6.47 -20.62 -6.48
CA ASP A 61 -5.52 -21.72 -6.69
C ASP A 61 -4.83 -21.59 -8.06
N ALA A 62 -5.59 -21.26 -9.12
CA ALA A 62 -5.02 -20.97 -10.43
C ALA A 62 -4.07 -19.75 -10.39
N VAL A 63 -4.36 -18.71 -9.61
CA VAL A 63 -3.48 -17.55 -9.41
C VAL A 63 -2.22 -17.93 -8.62
N GLU A 64 -2.30 -18.77 -7.59
CA GLU A 64 -1.10 -19.27 -6.88
C GLU A 64 -0.19 -20.11 -7.78
N VAL A 65 -0.77 -20.93 -8.67
CA VAL A 65 0.01 -21.62 -9.72
C VAL A 65 0.64 -20.59 -10.68
N MET A 66 -0.12 -19.58 -11.14
CA MET A 66 0.41 -18.52 -12.01
C MET A 66 1.57 -17.73 -11.37
N LYS A 67 1.59 -17.51 -10.06
CA LYS A 67 2.68 -16.83 -9.34
C LYS A 67 4.05 -17.51 -9.51
N THR A 68 4.08 -18.77 -9.96
CA THR A 68 5.33 -19.50 -10.26
C THR A 68 5.77 -19.42 -11.73
N LYS A 69 4.92 -18.89 -12.63
CA LYS A 69 5.17 -18.89 -14.08
C LYS A 69 5.79 -17.58 -14.58
N PRO A 70 6.56 -17.61 -15.69
CA PRO A 70 7.15 -16.41 -16.28
C PRO A 70 6.13 -15.32 -16.65
N ALA A 71 4.95 -15.70 -17.16
CA ALA A 71 3.91 -14.74 -17.55
C ALA A 71 3.47 -13.81 -16.41
N TYR A 72 3.45 -14.29 -15.16
CA TYR A 72 3.15 -13.45 -14.00
C TYR A 72 4.28 -12.46 -13.68
N ALA A 73 5.55 -12.90 -13.78
CA ALA A 73 6.70 -12.03 -13.56
C ALA A 73 6.79 -10.93 -14.63
N ASN A 74 6.60 -11.28 -15.90
CA ASN A 74 6.59 -10.34 -17.02
C ASN A 74 5.46 -9.31 -16.88
N LEU A 75 4.23 -9.77 -16.58
CA LEU A 75 3.11 -8.86 -16.31
C LEU A 75 3.41 -7.93 -15.12
N LEU A 76 4.02 -8.43 -14.05
CA LEU A 76 4.37 -7.62 -12.88
C LEU A 76 5.39 -6.52 -13.21
N GLU A 77 6.35 -6.77 -14.11
CA GLU A 77 7.29 -5.77 -14.61
C GLU A 77 6.59 -4.67 -15.44
N VAL A 78 5.66 -5.05 -16.32
CA VAL A 78 4.82 -4.11 -17.08
C VAL A 78 3.92 -3.28 -16.16
N VAL A 79 3.31 -3.91 -15.15
CA VAL A 79 2.50 -3.23 -14.13
C VAL A 79 3.34 -2.18 -13.39
N ASN A 80 4.51 -2.58 -12.86
CA ASN A 80 5.39 -1.69 -12.09
C ASN A 80 5.87 -0.50 -12.92
N SER A 81 6.39 -0.76 -14.13
CA SER A 81 6.91 0.29 -15.02
C SER A 81 5.80 1.25 -15.51
N THR A 82 4.60 0.74 -15.78
CA THR A 82 3.45 1.59 -16.15
C THR A 82 2.99 2.46 -14.97
N LEU A 83 2.93 1.92 -13.76
CA LEU A 83 2.55 2.70 -12.57
C LEU A 83 3.57 3.80 -12.24
N ASP A 84 4.87 3.51 -12.34
CA ASP A 84 5.96 4.50 -12.14
C ASP A 84 5.86 5.66 -13.14
N GLN A 85 5.68 5.34 -14.43
CA GLN A 85 5.57 6.33 -15.51
C GLN A 85 4.35 7.24 -15.34
N GLU A 86 3.14 6.69 -15.13
CA GLU A 86 1.92 7.51 -15.05
C GLU A 86 1.88 8.37 -13.78
N LEU A 87 2.32 7.84 -12.64
CA LEU A 87 2.38 8.60 -11.39
C LEU A 87 3.43 9.72 -11.46
N SER A 88 4.62 9.44 -12.01
CA SER A 88 5.64 10.47 -12.24
C SER A 88 5.16 11.53 -13.26
N ALA A 89 4.43 11.13 -14.30
CA ALA A 89 3.84 12.07 -15.26
C ALA A 89 2.81 13.01 -14.61
N GLU A 90 1.89 12.50 -13.79
CA GLU A 90 0.92 13.32 -13.06
C GLU A 90 1.63 14.26 -12.05
N ALA A 91 2.61 13.74 -11.29
CA ALA A 91 3.40 14.55 -10.35
C ALA A 91 4.17 15.68 -11.06
N ASN A 92 4.83 15.39 -12.18
CA ASN A 92 5.51 16.40 -13.00
C ASN A 92 4.52 17.44 -13.54
N ALA A 93 3.31 17.03 -13.95
CA ALA A 93 2.26 17.94 -14.41
C ALA A 93 1.68 18.81 -13.28
N ALA A 94 1.58 18.29 -12.06
CA ALA A 94 1.12 19.03 -10.88
C ALA A 94 2.13 20.11 -10.45
N VAL A 95 3.42 19.74 -10.36
CA VAL A 95 4.52 20.66 -10.05
C VAL A 95 4.64 21.75 -11.13
N ALA A 96 4.62 21.38 -12.42
CA ALA A 96 4.76 22.34 -13.52
C ALA A 96 3.65 23.41 -13.59
N LYS A 97 2.45 23.11 -13.06
CA LYS A 97 1.32 24.05 -13.02
C LYS A 97 1.37 25.04 -11.84
N LYS A 98 2.40 24.97 -10.97
CA LYS A 98 2.48 25.72 -9.69
C LYS A 98 1.23 25.57 -8.79
N HIS A 99 0.47 24.48 -8.92
CA HIS A 99 -0.77 24.29 -8.17
C HIS A 99 -0.56 23.87 -6.70
N HIS A 100 0.64 23.41 -6.34
CA HIS A 100 0.96 22.94 -5.00
C HIS A 100 2.32 23.48 -4.53
N SER A 101 2.42 23.73 -3.22
CA SER A 101 3.67 24.03 -2.51
C SER A 101 4.49 22.79 -2.14
N LEU A 102 3.94 21.60 -2.43
CA LEU A 102 4.53 20.30 -2.12
C LEU A 102 5.68 19.96 -3.08
N SER A 103 6.68 19.21 -2.59
CA SER A 103 7.70 18.64 -3.49
C SER A 103 7.10 17.55 -4.37
N LYS A 104 7.82 17.17 -5.45
CA LYS A 104 7.42 16.05 -6.31
C LYS A 104 7.22 14.75 -5.49
N LEU A 105 8.07 14.50 -4.49
CA LEU A 105 7.99 13.29 -3.66
C LEU A 105 6.80 13.33 -2.70
N ASP A 106 6.50 14.49 -2.09
CA ASP A 106 5.32 14.63 -1.22
C ASP A 106 4.03 14.45 -2.01
N PHE A 107 3.97 14.97 -3.24
CA PHE A 107 2.84 14.77 -4.15
C PHE A 107 2.70 13.29 -4.56
N ILE A 108 3.79 12.61 -4.87
CA ILE A 108 3.80 11.16 -5.15
C ILE A 108 3.28 10.37 -3.95
N SER A 109 3.75 10.66 -2.73
CA SER A 109 3.27 10.02 -1.50
C SER A 109 1.77 10.23 -1.30
N LEU A 110 1.29 11.46 -1.47
CA LEU A 110 -0.12 11.83 -1.37
C LEU A 110 -0.99 11.06 -2.39
N GLU A 111 -0.54 10.95 -3.65
CA GLU A 111 -1.29 10.22 -4.68
C GLU A 111 -1.23 8.69 -4.49
N CYS A 112 -0.14 8.14 -3.95
CA CYS A 112 -0.08 6.75 -3.49
C CYS A 112 -1.08 6.50 -2.35
N GLU A 113 -1.17 7.39 -1.36
CA GLU A 113 -2.13 7.28 -0.25
C GLU A 113 -3.58 7.32 -0.75
N ASN A 114 -3.89 8.27 -1.66
CA ASN A 114 -5.20 8.36 -2.31
C ASN A 114 -5.54 7.08 -3.10
N ALA A 115 -4.56 6.48 -3.80
CA ALA A 115 -4.74 5.24 -4.54
C ALA A 115 -4.99 4.04 -3.60
N VAL A 116 -4.22 3.91 -2.51
CA VAL A 116 -4.41 2.84 -1.51
C VAL A 116 -5.76 2.97 -0.81
N GLU A 117 -6.21 4.18 -0.45
CA GLU A 117 -7.56 4.39 0.09
C GLU A 117 -8.64 3.96 -0.91
N ALA A 118 -8.49 4.35 -2.18
CA ALA A 118 -9.47 3.98 -3.21
C ALA A 118 -9.52 2.46 -3.48
N ILE A 119 -8.37 1.77 -3.42
CA ILE A 119 -8.27 0.32 -3.54
C ILE A 119 -8.94 -0.36 -2.35
N LEU A 120 -8.60 0.03 -1.10
CA LEU A 120 -9.17 -0.58 0.10
C LEU A 120 -10.68 -0.32 0.25
N ASN A 121 -11.17 0.86 -0.13
CA ASN A 121 -12.61 1.16 -0.15
C ASN A 121 -13.37 0.34 -1.21
N LYS A 122 -12.71 -0.14 -2.27
CA LYS A 122 -13.32 -0.94 -3.36
C LYS A 122 -13.17 -2.45 -3.16
N TRP A 123 -12.08 -2.87 -2.55
CA TRP A 123 -11.73 -4.28 -2.32
C TRP A 123 -11.23 -4.46 -0.87
N PRO A 124 -12.12 -4.43 0.14
CA PRO A 124 -11.73 -4.46 1.55
C PRO A 124 -10.90 -5.69 1.96
N GLU A 125 -11.04 -6.80 1.24
CA GLU A 125 -10.24 -8.01 1.38
C GLU A 125 -8.74 -7.79 1.12
N THR A 126 -8.39 -6.80 0.31
CA THR A 126 -6.98 -6.48 -0.01
C THR A 126 -6.21 -5.92 1.19
N LYS A 127 -6.88 -5.60 2.31
CA LYS A 127 -6.23 -5.15 3.56
C LYS A 127 -5.15 -6.07 4.10
N VAL A 128 -5.15 -7.35 3.71
CA VAL A 128 -4.06 -8.30 3.99
C VAL A 128 -2.71 -7.78 3.48
N HIS A 129 -2.67 -7.04 2.37
CA HIS A 129 -1.44 -6.46 1.80
C HIS A 129 -0.83 -5.38 2.70
N MET A 130 -1.62 -4.73 3.58
CA MET A 130 -1.08 -3.77 4.55
C MET A 130 -0.09 -4.43 5.54
N ARG A 131 -0.08 -5.77 5.64
CA ARG A 131 0.96 -6.54 6.37
C ARG A 131 2.38 -6.28 5.87
N GLN A 132 2.55 -5.87 4.60
CA GLN A 132 3.85 -5.49 4.02
C GLN A 132 4.46 -4.25 4.69
N CYS A 133 3.66 -3.44 5.40
CA CYS A 133 4.12 -2.27 6.14
C CYS A 133 4.81 -2.60 7.49
N LEU A 134 5.02 -3.88 7.81
CA LEU A 134 5.74 -4.28 9.03
C LEU A 134 7.17 -3.69 9.04
N GLY A 135 7.51 -2.98 10.12
CA GLY A 135 8.78 -2.27 10.29
C GLY A 135 8.88 -0.93 9.55
N VAL A 136 7.81 -0.49 8.88
CA VAL A 136 7.77 0.76 8.10
C VAL A 136 7.11 1.89 8.91
N PHE A 137 7.58 3.12 8.72
CA PHE A 137 6.94 4.31 9.29
C PHE A 137 5.75 4.73 8.41
N LEU A 138 4.55 4.79 8.97
CA LEU A 138 3.36 5.23 8.25
C LEU A 138 3.21 6.75 8.29
N SER A 139 2.80 7.33 7.16
CA SER A 139 2.31 8.71 7.11
C SER A 139 0.98 8.85 7.89
N PRO A 140 0.57 10.06 8.30
CA PRO A 140 -0.67 10.25 9.06
C PRO A 140 -1.93 9.70 8.36
N LYS A 141 -2.04 9.88 7.05
CA LYS A 141 -3.18 9.39 6.26
C LYS A 141 -3.17 7.87 6.11
N LEU A 142 -2.02 7.28 5.74
CA LEU A 142 -1.90 5.83 5.61
C LEU A 142 -2.12 5.12 6.94
N ARG A 143 -1.67 5.73 8.04
CA ARG A 143 -1.97 5.29 9.41
C ARG A 143 -3.48 5.31 9.70
N TYR A 144 -4.14 6.45 9.49
CA TYR A 144 -5.58 6.59 9.72
C TYR A 144 -6.38 5.56 8.92
N LEU A 145 -6.02 5.35 7.65
CA LEU A 145 -6.60 4.35 6.77
C LEU A 145 -6.39 2.92 7.28
N LEU A 146 -5.15 2.55 7.67
CA LEU A 146 -4.85 1.24 8.26
C LEU A 146 -5.71 0.99 9.50
N TRP A 147 -5.72 1.94 10.44
CA TRP A 147 -6.47 1.82 11.68
C TRP A 147 -7.98 1.76 11.42
N LYS A 148 -8.50 2.49 10.42
CA LYS A 148 -9.91 2.47 9.99
C LYS A 148 -10.33 1.08 9.50
N VAL A 149 -9.50 0.47 8.64
CA VAL A 149 -9.80 -0.82 7.97
C VAL A 149 -9.56 -2.04 8.88
N GLN A 150 -8.68 -1.91 9.89
CA GLN A 150 -8.41 -2.98 10.86
C GLN A 150 -9.38 -2.98 12.05
N LEU A 151 -9.80 -1.80 12.52
CA LEU A 151 -10.70 -1.64 13.66
C LEU A 151 -12.16 -1.38 13.25
N GLU A 152 -12.51 -1.70 12.01
CA GLU A 152 -13.82 -1.42 11.44
C GLU A 152 -14.96 -2.06 12.26
N ASN A 153 -15.94 -1.24 12.64
CA ASN A 153 -17.15 -1.66 13.32
C ASN A 153 -18.32 -0.81 12.83
N ASP A 154 -18.92 -1.33 11.77
CA ASP A 154 -19.96 -0.67 11.00
C ASP A 154 -21.24 -0.42 11.81
N LYS A 155 -21.54 -1.32 12.76
CA LYS A 155 -22.66 -1.19 13.69
C LYS A 155 -22.48 0.02 14.60
N ALA A 156 -21.35 0.12 15.29
CA ALA A 156 -21.08 1.26 16.17
C ALA A 156 -20.98 2.59 15.40
N LYS A 157 -20.42 2.58 14.17
CA LYS A 157 -20.40 3.77 13.29
C LYS A 157 -21.82 4.24 12.97
N LYS A 158 -22.70 3.33 12.54
CA LYS A 158 -24.12 3.62 12.21
C LYS A 158 -24.92 4.05 13.44
N ASP A 159 -24.70 3.41 14.58
CA ASP A 159 -25.36 3.76 15.85
C ASP A 159 -24.97 5.17 16.34
N TYR A 160 -23.68 5.54 16.25
CA TYR A 160 -23.20 6.90 16.55
C TYR A 160 -23.83 7.93 15.59
N GLN A 161 -23.76 7.69 14.27
CA GLN A 161 -24.33 8.59 13.27
C GLN A 161 -25.83 8.80 13.48
N LYS A 162 -26.59 7.73 13.77
CA LYS A 162 -28.02 7.81 14.07
C LYS A 162 -28.31 8.66 15.30
N ALA A 163 -27.54 8.51 16.38
CA ALA A 163 -27.69 9.30 17.59
C ALA A 163 -27.40 10.80 17.38
N VAL A 164 -26.41 11.14 16.53
CA VAL A 164 -26.14 12.54 16.13
C VAL A 164 -27.28 13.10 15.28
N LEU A 165 -27.74 12.37 14.27
CA LEU A 165 -28.82 12.80 13.38
C LEU A 165 -30.16 12.97 14.12
N SER A 166 -30.45 12.15 15.13
CA SER A 166 -31.65 12.29 15.97
C SER A 166 -31.50 13.33 17.08
N GLY A 167 -30.33 13.98 17.22
CA GLY A 167 -30.05 14.92 18.31
C GLY A 167 -30.10 14.31 19.71
N ASP A 168 -29.94 12.98 19.84
CA ASP A 168 -30.12 12.27 21.11
C ASP A 168 -28.89 12.45 22.02
N LYS A 169 -28.84 13.61 22.69
CA LYS A 169 -27.80 13.96 23.67
C LYS A 169 -27.67 12.89 24.76
N LYS A 170 -28.74 12.15 25.11
CA LYS A 170 -28.69 11.09 26.14
C LYS A 170 -27.94 9.84 25.68
N ARG A 171 -27.65 9.68 24.38
CA ARG A 171 -26.79 8.61 23.84
C ARG A 171 -25.35 9.06 23.58
N LEU A 172 -25.12 10.36 23.43
CA LEU A 172 -23.83 10.92 23.01
C LEU A 172 -23.01 11.51 24.17
N VAL A 173 -23.69 12.08 25.16
CA VAL A 173 -23.06 12.83 26.25
C VAL A 173 -23.10 12.01 27.53
N SER A 174 -21.97 11.97 28.22
CA SER A 174 -21.82 11.30 29.51
C SER A 174 -22.46 12.12 30.64
N GLU A 175 -22.94 11.44 31.68
CA GLU A 175 -23.37 12.08 32.94
C GLU A 175 -22.19 12.79 33.64
N ILE A 176 -20.95 12.35 33.39
CA ILE A 176 -19.69 12.97 33.88
C ILE A 176 -18.91 13.71 32.77
N ASP A 177 -19.57 14.22 31.72
CA ASP A 177 -18.90 14.91 30.58
C ASP A 177 -18.01 16.08 31.02
N PHE A 178 -18.39 16.77 32.10
CA PHE A 178 -17.60 17.86 32.69
C PHE A 178 -16.26 17.37 33.27
N GLU A 179 -16.28 16.28 34.04
CA GLU A 179 -15.06 15.66 34.60
C GLU A 179 -14.18 15.12 33.47
N ILE A 180 -14.78 14.47 32.46
CA ILE A 180 -14.08 14.02 31.24
C ILE A 180 -13.40 15.21 30.55
N SER A 181 -14.10 16.33 30.41
CA SER A 181 -13.58 17.56 29.81
C SER A 181 -12.38 18.13 30.58
N GLN A 182 -12.48 18.22 31.92
CA GLN A 182 -11.40 18.73 32.78
C GLN A 182 -10.20 17.78 32.80
N LYS A 183 -10.42 16.48 32.94
CA LYS A 183 -9.35 15.47 33.01
C LYS A 183 -8.62 15.32 31.66
N SER A 184 -9.34 15.39 30.54
CA SER A 184 -8.73 15.45 29.21
C SER A 184 -7.87 16.70 29.02
N GLN A 185 -8.34 17.87 29.49
CA GLN A 185 -7.57 19.11 29.44
C GLN A 185 -6.30 19.03 30.32
N SER A 186 -6.44 18.56 31.56
CA SER A 186 -5.33 18.40 32.50
C SER A 186 -4.26 17.45 31.97
N LEU A 187 -4.65 16.29 31.44
CA LEU A 187 -3.73 15.30 30.86
C LEU A 187 -2.95 15.89 29.67
N LEU A 188 -3.64 16.56 28.74
CA LEU A 188 -3.00 17.15 27.56
C LEU A 188 -2.00 18.26 27.94
N ILE A 189 -2.28 19.06 28.97
CA ILE A 189 -1.39 20.15 29.42
C ILE A 189 -0.21 19.62 30.24
N SER A 190 -0.44 18.65 31.14
CA SER A 190 0.56 18.22 32.13
C SER A 190 1.58 17.20 31.59
N ASP A 191 1.21 16.36 30.63
CA ASP A 191 2.11 15.32 30.12
C ASP A 191 2.93 15.80 28.91
N SER A 192 4.21 16.08 29.17
CA SER A 192 5.21 16.46 28.16
C SER A 192 5.36 15.48 26.99
N THR A 193 5.03 14.18 27.17
CA THR A 193 5.12 13.18 26.08
C THR A 193 4.07 13.40 24.99
N LEU A 194 3.02 14.18 25.31
CA LEU A 194 1.87 14.48 24.45
C LEU A 194 2.00 15.82 23.70
N GLY A 195 3.18 16.44 23.71
CA GLY A 195 3.47 17.73 23.06
C GLY A 195 2.86 17.94 21.66
N PRO A 196 2.85 16.96 20.73
CA PRO A 196 2.22 17.12 19.41
C PRO A 196 0.71 17.43 19.45
N LEU A 197 -0.01 17.01 20.50
CA LEU A 197 -1.43 17.33 20.68
C LEU A 197 -1.67 18.69 21.35
N GLN A 198 -0.72 19.19 22.14
CA GLN A 198 -0.85 20.48 22.83
C GLN A 198 -1.01 21.66 21.84
N VAL A 199 -0.41 21.53 20.65
CA VAL A 199 -0.52 22.51 19.56
C VAL A 199 -1.90 22.47 18.88
N ILE A 200 -2.62 21.35 18.95
CA ILE A 200 -3.88 21.14 18.23
C ILE A 200 -5.07 21.51 19.12
N LYS A 201 -5.60 22.73 18.93
CA LYS A 201 -6.76 23.27 19.69
C LYS A 201 -7.99 22.34 19.71
N ALA A 202 -8.19 21.54 18.66
CA ALA A 202 -9.28 20.57 18.59
C ALA A 202 -9.11 19.33 19.50
N ALA A 203 -7.90 19.04 20.00
CA ALA A 203 -7.58 17.79 20.70
C ALA A 203 -8.44 17.54 21.95
N GLN A 204 -8.55 18.53 22.84
CA GLN A 204 -9.33 18.44 24.07
C GLN A 204 -10.83 18.21 23.80
N SER A 205 -11.37 18.89 22.78
CA SER A 205 -12.76 18.71 22.34
C SER A 205 -12.99 17.31 21.75
N VAL A 206 -12.14 16.85 20.82
CA VAL A 206 -12.29 15.53 20.17
C VAL A 206 -12.13 14.40 21.20
N MET A 207 -11.17 14.52 22.11
CA MET A 207 -10.96 13.57 23.21
C MET A 207 -12.18 13.49 24.15
N ARG A 208 -12.78 14.63 24.51
CA ARG A 208 -14.02 14.66 25.30
C ARG A 208 -15.17 13.94 24.59
N HIS A 209 -15.45 14.26 23.32
CA HIS A 209 -16.55 13.62 22.58
C HIS A 209 -16.36 12.10 22.45
N LEU A 210 -15.12 11.65 22.24
CA LEU A 210 -14.76 10.23 22.19
C LEU A 210 -15.04 9.53 23.53
N LEU A 211 -14.49 10.04 24.62
CA LEU A 211 -14.57 9.44 25.94
C LEU A 211 -15.99 9.51 26.53
N SER A 212 -16.73 10.59 26.29
CA SER A 212 -18.12 10.73 26.73
C SER A 212 -19.06 9.75 26.03
N TYR A 213 -18.89 9.53 24.72
CA TYR A 213 -19.65 8.50 24.01
C TYR A 213 -19.30 7.09 24.50
N TYR A 214 -18.00 6.79 24.66
CA TYR A 214 -17.55 5.49 25.16
C TYR A 214 -18.06 5.20 26.58
N HIS A 215 -17.94 6.14 27.52
CA HIS A 215 -18.50 6.00 28.87
C HIS A 215 -20.01 5.77 28.83
N ARG A 216 -20.74 6.43 27.92
CA ARG A 216 -22.18 6.24 27.78
C ARG A 216 -22.56 4.85 27.23
N GLY A 217 -21.70 4.23 26.43
CA GLY A 217 -21.83 2.85 25.96
C GLY A 217 -21.30 1.79 26.94
N SER A 218 -20.58 2.18 27.99
CA SER A 218 -20.04 1.27 29.00
C SER A 218 -21.15 0.67 29.88
N THR A 219 -20.98 -0.59 30.25
CA THR A 219 -21.79 -1.24 31.29
C THR A 219 -21.42 -0.75 32.69
N ASP A 220 -20.16 -0.36 32.88
CA ASP A 220 -19.67 0.24 34.11
C ASP A 220 -19.86 1.76 34.07
N ARG A 221 -20.56 2.29 35.08
CA ARG A 221 -20.86 3.73 35.24
C ARG A 221 -20.05 4.37 36.38
N THR A 222 -19.08 3.66 36.96
CA THR A 222 -18.29 4.14 38.10
C THR A 222 -17.17 5.12 37.72
N GLY A 223 -17.14 5.56 36.45
CA GLY A 223 -16.20 6.53 35.91
C GLY A 223 -15.21 5.92 34.92
N LEU A 224 -14.31 6.76 34.39
CA LEU A 224 -13.26 6.33 33.46
C LEU A 224 -11.89 6.29 34.16
N THR A 225 -11.18 5.17 33.97
CA THR A 225 -9.84 4.95 34.52
C THR A 225 -8.78 5.77 33.79
N ASP A 226 -7.67 6.13 34.46
CA ASP A 226 -6.55 6.85 33.83
C ASP A 226 -6.00 6.13 32.60
N THR A 227 -6.03 4.79 32.62
CA THR A 227 -5.67 3.94 31.49
C THR A 227 -6.55 4.21 30.26
N GLU A 228 -7.85 4.45 30.42
CA GLU A 228 -8.74 4.75 29.29
C GLU A 228 -8.48 6.16 28.72
N TYR A 229 -8.24 7.17 29.56
CA TYR A 229 -7.80 8.48 29.06
C TYR A 229 -6.51 8.37 28.24
N LEU A 230 -5.50 7.64 28.75
CA LEU A 230 -4.23 7.45 28.05
C LEU A 230 -4.40 6.64 26.75
N LEU A 231 -5.19 5.57 26.74
CA LEU A 231 -5.42 4.77 25.52
C LEU A 231 -6.23 5.50 24.45
N ALA A 232 -6.98 6.56 24.78
CA ALA A 232 -7.66 7.39 23.80
C ALA A 232 -6.71 8.35 23.04
N VAL A 233 -5.57 8.70 23.63
CA VAL A 233 -4.62 9.70 23.08
C VAL A 233 -4.10 9.33 21.68
N PRO A 234 -3.61 8.10 21.40
CA PRO A 234 -3.13 7.74 20.06
C PRO A 234 -4.22 7.78 18.99
N PHE A 235 -5.47 7.45 19.33
CA PHE A 235 -6.61 7.55 18.42
C PHE A 235 -6.93 9.00 18.06
N VAL A 236 -6.99 9.88 19.07
CA VAL A 236 -7.20 11.32 18.87
C VAL A 236 -6.08 11.90 18.00
N TYR A 237 -4.82 11.56 18.25
CA TYR A 237 -3.70 12.02 17.42
C TYR A 237 -3.71 11.46 15.99
N CYS A 238 -3.97 10.16 15.83
CA CYS A 238 -4.11 9.50 14.53
C CYS A 238 -5.15 10.19 13.65
N THR A 239 -6.34 10.48 14.21
CA THR A 239 -7.39 11.19 13.49
C THR A 239 -7.03 12.64 13.21
N LEU A 240 -6.57 13.40 14.20
CA LEU A 240 -6.27 14.83 14.02
C LEU A 240 -5.13 15.06 13.02
N SER A 241 -4.06 14.26 13.07
CA SER A 241 -2.92 14.38 12.16
C SER A 241 -3.23 14.02 10.71
N ALA A 242 -4.31 13.25 10.46
CA ALA A 242 -4.78 12.95 9.10
C ALA A 242 -5.67 14.06 8.50
N PHE A 243 -6.37 14.84 9.34
CA PHE A 243 -7.33 15.88 8.91
C PHE A 243 -6.83 17.33 9.10
N PHE A 244 -5.80 17.57 9.91
CA PHE A 244 -5.23 18.88 10.16
C PHE A 244 -3.73 18.85 9.90
N THR A 245 -3.33 19.24 8.69
CA THR A 245 -1.91 19.33 8.31
C THR A 245 -1.33 20.70 8.69
N LYS A 246 0.00 20.80 8.79
CA LYS A 246 0.67 22.09 9.11
C LYS A 246 0.44 23.17 8.05
N ASP A 247 0.14 22.77 6.81
CA ASP A 247 -0.06 23.68 5.66
C ASP A 247 -1.52 24.11 5.46
N ASP A 248 -2.46 23.57 6.26
CA ASP A 248 -3.87 23.95 6.17
C ASP A 248 -4.07 25.41 6.61
N LYS A 249 -4.20 26.31 5.62
CA LYS A 249 -4.62 27.73 5.77
C LYS A 249 -6.05 27.89 6.30
N VAL A 250 -6.62 26.87 6.93
CA VAL A 250 -7.89 26.94 7.65
C VAL A 250 -7.68 27.77 8.91
N PRO A 251 -8.43 28.88 9.10
CA PRO A 251 -8.32 29.67 10.33
C PRO A 251 -8.51 28.79 11.56
N GLN A 252 -7.54 28.81 12.47
CA GLN A 252 -7.45 27.92 13.65
C GLN A 252 -8.71 27.93 14.54
N GLN A 253 -9.59 28.94 14.39
CA GLN A 253 -10.87 29.08 15.09
C GLN A 253 -12.01 28.21 14.52
N LYS A 254 -11.81 27.50 13.39
CA LYS A 254 -12.85 26.64 12.75
C LYS A 254 -12.44 25.17 12.56
N GLN A 255 -11.38 24.70 13.20
CA GLN A 255 -10.99 23.29 13.16
C GLN A 255 -11.97 22.42 13.98
N VAL A 256 -13.07 22.00 13.35
CA VAL A 256 -14.05 21.07 13.90
C VAL A 256 -14.02 19.81 13.06
N LEU A 257 -13.84 18.66 13.72
CA LEU A 257 -13.87 17.35 13.06
C LEU A 257 -15.30 17.05 12.57
N ASN A 258 -15.45 16.50 11.37
CA ASN A 258 -16.77 16.17 10.83
C ASN A 258 -17.41 14.96 11.56
N THR A 259 -18.74 14.85 11.49
CA THR A 259 -19.51 13.79 12.17
C THR A 259 -19.07 12.38 11.76
N GLU A 260 -18.63 12.18 10.52
CA GLU A 260 -18.18 10.87 10.06
C GLU A 260 -16.85 10.44 10.70
N ALA A 261 -15.86 11.34 10.74
CA ALA A 261 -14.58 11.06 11.38
C ALA A 261 -14.74 10.85 12.89
N LEU A 262 -15.65 11.58 13.55
CA LEU A 262 -16.02 11.30 14.95
C LEU A 262 -16.67 9.93 15.13
N ALA A 263 -17.56 9.51 14.21
CA ALA A 263 -18.19 8.19 14.24
C ALA A 263 -17.18 7.05 14.02
N VAL A 264 -16.22 7.25 13.10
CA VAL A 264 -15.11 6.31 12.88
C VAL A 264 -14.24 6.22 14.14
N LEU A 265 -13.78 7.36 14.68
CA LEU A 265 -12.96 7.44 15.89
C LEU A 265 -13.62 6.74 17.10
N ALA A 266 -14.90 7.04 17.36
CA ALA A 266 -15.67 6.42 18.44
C ALA A 266 -15.81 4.90 18.27
N SER A 267 -16.01 4.45 17.02
CA SER A 267 -16.13 3.04 16.67
C SER A 267 -14.81 2.28 16.84
N GLN A 268 -13.70 2.84 16.33
CA GLN A 268 -12.34 2.28 16.44
C GLN A 268 -11.92 2.08 17.89
N TYR A 269 -12.06 3.13 18.72
CA TYR A 269 -11.67 3.10 20.13
C TYR A 269 -12.48 2.06 20.93
N SER A 270 -13.79 2.01 20.70
CA SER A 270 -14.67 1.02 21.35
C SER A 270 -14.35 -0.42 20.92
N MET A 271 -14.05 -0.64 19.63
CA MET A 271 -13.62 -1.94 19.12
C MET A 271 -12.27 -2.36 19.71
N PHE A 272 -11.32 -1.43 19.76
CA PHE A 272 -9.99 -1.65 20.33
C PHE A 272 -10.04 -2.02 21.82
N LEU A 273 -10.76 -1.24 22.66
CA LEU A 273 -10.85 -1.55 24.09
C LEU A 273 -11.57 -2.87 24.40
N ARG A 274 -12.43 -3.34 23.49
CA ARG A 274 -13.07 -4.67 23.57
C ARG A 274 -12.14 -5.82 23.15
N LYS A 275 -11.20 -5.57 22.23
CA LYS A 275 -10.30 -6.59 21.65
C LYS A 275 -8.85 -6.51 22.14
N ARG A 276 -8.50 -5.55 23.01
CA ARG A 276 -7.16 -5.43 23.61
C ARG A 276 -6.74 -6.72 24.33
N PRO A 277 -5.45 -7.11 24.32
CA PRO A 277 -4.97 -8.31 25.00
C PRO A 277 -5.36 -8.41 26.49
N GLU A 278 -5.74 -9.61 26.93
CA GLU A 278 -6.20 -9.86 28.30
C GLU A 278 -5.14 -9.53 29.38
N TYR A 279 -3.86 -9.61 29.06
CA TYR A 279 -2.79 -9.26 29.99
C TYR A 279 -2.73 -7.76 30.32
N MET A 280 -3.42 -6.90 29.55
CA MET A 280 -3.58 -5.47 29.87
C MET A 280 -4.69 -5.20 30.89
N THR A 281 -5.73 -6.03 30.92
CA THR A 281 -6.91 -5.84 31.78
C THR A 281 -6.79 -6.61 33.09
N THR A 282 -6.23 -7.82 33.05
CA THR A 282 -6.06 -8.71 34.21
C THR A 282 -4.97 -8.24 35.18
N SER A 283 -4.93 -8.86 36.36
CA SER A 283 -3.89 -8.65 37.39
C SER A 283 -2.52 -9.16 36.93
N GLN A 284 -1.44 -8.63 37.51
CA GLN A 284 -0.06 -9.12 37.32
C GLN A 284 0.09 -10.63 37.62
N ALA A 285 -0.74 -11.21 38.48
CA ALA A 285 -0.74 -12.65 38.76
C ALA A 285 -1.54 -13.49 37.73
N GLY A 286 -2.06 -12.87 36.67
CA GLY A 286 -2.93 -13.51 35.68
C GLY A 286 -2.19 -14.47 34.74
N ARG A 287 -2.89 -15.54 34.31
CA ARG A 287 -2.34 -16.55 33.38
C ARG A 287 -1.88 -15.93 32.06
N SER A 288 -2.62 -14.96 31.53
CA SER A 288 -2.30 -14.24 30.29
C SER A 288 -1.03 -13.39 30.42
N PHE A 289 -0.84 -12.69 31.55
CA PHE A 289 0.41 -11.97 31.81
C PHE A 289 1.60 -12.93 32.00
N ASN A 290 1.41 -14.06 32.68
CA ASN A 290 2.47 -15.06 32.83
C ASN A 290 2.91 -15.65 31.48
N ALA A 291 1.97 -15.87 30.55
CA ALA A 291 2.30 -16.27 29.17
C ALA A 291 3.09 -15.18 28.43
N PHE A 292 2.64 -13.92 28.50
CA PHE A 292 3.37 -12.76 27.95
C PHE A 292 4.80 -12.64 28.52
N ALA A 293 4.95 -12.75 29.84
CA ALA A 293 6.23 -12.64 30.53
C ALA A 293 7.18 -13.81 30.19
N THR A 294 6.62 -15.01 30.00
CA THR A 294 7.38 -16.18 29.52
C THR A 294 7.89 -15.94 28.10
N GLU A 295 7.10 -15.32 27.23
CA GLU A 295 7.49 -15.02 25.85
C GLU A 295 8.58 -13.94 25.77
N VAL A 296 8.45 -12.85 26.53
CA VAL A 296 9.52 -11.83 26.65
C VAL A 296 10.81 -12.46 27.17
N LYS A 297 10.73 -13.29 28.21
CA LYS A 297 11.88 -14.04 28.73
C LYS A 297 12.48 -14.96 27.68
N HIS A 298 11.68 -15.68 26.90
CA HIS A 298 12.17 -16.57 25.83
C HIS A 298 12.94 -15.81 24.76
N ILE A 299 12.41 -14.65 24.30
CA ILE A 299 13.09 -13.77 23.36
C ILE A 299 14.44 -13.30 23.94
N LEU A 300 14.43 -12.81 25.18
CA LEU A 300 15.65 -12.33 25.84
C LEU A 300 16.69 -13.44 26.04
N THR A 301 16.30 -14.63 26.51
CA THR A 301 17.23 -15.75 26.72
C THR A 301 17.91 -16.19 25.42
N LYS A 302 17.21 -16.08 24.29
CA LYS A 302 17.77 -16.38 22.96
C LYS A 302 18.75 -15.31 22.46
N THR A 303 18.63 -14.07 22.93
CA THR A 303 19.42 -12.92 22.45
C THR A 303 20.56 -12.54 23.39
N ASP A 304 20.30 -12.44 24.69
CA ASP A 304 21.29 -12.23 25.75
C ASP A 304 20.91 -13.03 27.01
N PRO A 305 21.37 -14.29 27.15
CA PRO A 305 21.13 -15.10 28.34
C PRO A 305 21.85 -14.58 29.60
N VAL A 306 22.93 -13.79 29.44
CA VAL A 306 23.69 -13.23 30.57
C VAL A 306 22.87 -12.16 31.27
N LEU A 307 22.23 -11.27 30.49
CA LEU A 307 21.30 -10.27 30.99
C LEU A 307 20.12 -10.94 31.73
N VAL A 308 19.50 -11.97 31.16
CA VAL A 308 18.40 -12.70 31.82
C VAL A 308 18.83 -13.26 33.18
N ASN A 309 19.96 -13.98 33.24
CA ASN A 309 20.47 -14.55 34.49
C ASN A 309 20.73 -13.45 35.55
N LYS A 310 21.25 -12.29 35.16
CA LYS A 310 21.46 -11.14 36.06
C LYS A 310 20.13 -10.59 36.60
N LEU A 311 19.12 -10.43 35.74
CA LEU A 311 17.79 -9.94 36.13
C LEU A 311 17.05 -10.91 37.05
N GLU A 312 17.14 -12.22 36.80
CA GLU A 312 16.58 -13.25 37.69
C GLU A 312 17.22 -13.24 39.08
N VAL A 313 18.54 -13.08 39.16
CA VAL A 313 19.24 -12.94 40.45
C VAL A 313 18.76 -11.70 41.22
N LEU A 314 18.39 -10.61 40.55
CA LEU A 314 17.81 -9.43 41.21
C LEU A 314 16.41 -9.72 41.79
N VAL A 315 15.52 -10.37 41.02
CA VAL A 315 14.17 -10.79 41.49
C VAL A 315 14.29 -11.72 42.70
N LEU A 316 15.16 -12.73 42.61
CA LEU A 316 15.41 -13.69 43.70
C LEU A 316 15.97 -13.00 44.96
N ARG A 317 16.78 -11.94 44.82
CA ARG A 317 17.31 -11.18 45.96
C ARG A 317 16.26 -10.34 46.66
N GLN A 318 15.32 -9.76 45.90
CA GLN A 318 14.27 -8.89 46.43
C GLN A 318 13.21 -9.67 47.21
N HIS A 319 12.83 -10.86 46.74
CA HIS A 319 11.68 -11.61 47.26
C HIS A 319 12.03 -12.83 48.11
N LYS A 320 13.24 -12.87 48.70
CA LYS A 320 13.74 -13.99 49.54
C LYS A 320 12.80 -14.47 50.65
N SER A 321 11.82 -13.65 51.06
CA SER A 321 10.91 -13.92 52.18
C SER A 321 9.46 -14.23 51.77
N GLU A 322 9.12 -14.22 50.47
CA GLU A 322 7.73 -14.46 50.01
C GLU A 322 7.52 -15.89 49.48
N PRO A 323 6.41 -16.57 49.82
CA PRO A 323 6.20 -17.97 49.39
C PRO A 323 6.02 -18.16 47.87
N ASN A 324 5.73 -17.08 47.12
CA ASN A 324 5.40 -17.12 45.68
C ASN A 324 6.52 -16.61 44.75
N VAL A 325 7.80 -16.62 45.17
CA VAL A 325 8.92 -16.13 44.30
C VAL A 325 8.92 -16.77 42.91
N LYS A 326 8.56 -18.05 42.82
CA LYS A 326 8.58 -18.83 41.56
C LYS A 326 7.60 -18.33 40.49
N SER A 327 6.56 -17.59 40.86
CA SER A 327 5.63 -17.01 39.89
C SER A 327 6.00 -15.59 39.46
N ARG A 328 6.99 -14.95 40.10
CA ARG A 328 7.39 -13.58 39.75
C ARG A 328 8.42 -13.53 38.63
N SER A 329 8.24 -12.58 37.73
CA SER A 329 9.11 -12.36 36.58
C SER A 329 9.75 -10.98 36.62
N PHE A 330 10.99 -10.84 36.16
CA PHE A 330 11.61 -9.52 35.99
C PHE A 330 10.83 -8.65 34.99
N VAL A 331 9.99 -9.26 34.15
CA VAL A 331 9.08 -8.57 33.22
C VAL A 331 7.96 -7.81 33.96
N GLU A 332 7.69 -8.06 35.24
CA GLU A 332 6.72 -7.26 36.02
C GLU A 332 7.04 -5.76 36.05
N VAL A 333 8.32 -5.40 35.91
CA VAL A 333 8.77 -4.00 35.82
C VAL A 333 8.15 -3.25 34.62
N VAL A 334 7.77 -3.97 33.56
CA VAL A 334 7.18 -3.38 32.34
C VAL A 334 5.64 -3.33 32.38
N PHE A 335 5.00 -3.98 33.36
CA PHE A 335 3.54 -4.09 33.45
C PHE A 335 2.81 -2.72 33.50
N PRO A 336 3.29 -1.69 34.23
CA PRO A 336 2.67 -0.37 34.20
C PRO A 336 2.62 0.25 32.80
N TRP A 337 3.59 -0.09 31.94
CA TRP A 337 3.67 0.40 30.56
C TRP A 337 2.76 -0.40 29.62
N LEU A 338 2.57 -1.70 29.88
CA LEU A 338 1.65 -2.55 29.11
C LEU A 338 0.20 -2.09 29.26
N ARG A 339 -0.23 -1.74 30.48
CA ARG A 339 -1.60 -1.26 30.72
C ARG A 339 -1.94 -0.05 29.84
N THR A 340 -0.99 0.86 29.65
CA THR A 340 -1.15 2.11 28.88
C THR A 340 -0.61 2.03 27.45
N LEU A 341 -0.10 0.86 27.02
CA LEU A 341 0.66 0.67 25.77
C LEU A 341 1.68 1.78 25.52
N LEU A 342 2.49 2.06 26.54
CA LEU A 342 3.62 3.00 26.55
C LEU A 342 3.24 4.48 26.40
N VAL A 343 1.95 4.82 26.33
CA VAL A 343 1.48 6.22 26.45
C VAL A 343 1.87 6.76 27.83
N GLY A 344 2.47 7.95 27.86
CA GLY A 344 3.06 8.56 29.07
C GLY A 344 4.48 8.09 29.42
N TYR A 345 5.03 7.15 28.66
CA TYR A 345 6.40 6.62 28.86
C TYR A 345 7.32 6.87 27.65
N LEU A 346 6.77 6.82 26.44
CA LEU A 346 7.44 7.15 25.18
C LEU A 346 6.86 8.43 24.59
N SER A 347 7.61 9.11 23.71
CA SER A 347 7.07 10.22 22.93
C SER A 347 5.93 9.73 22.03
N LEU A 348 4.93 10.59 21.79
CA LEU A 348 3.73 10.21 21.05
C LEU A 348 4.05 9.66 19.64
N GLU A 349 5.06 10.19 18.94
CA GLU A 349 5.49 9.64 17.63
C GLU A 349 6.03 8.21 17.73
N THR A 350 6.80 7.90 18.77
CA THR A 350 7.33 6.56 19.04
C THR A 350 6.20 5.60 19.41
N VAL A 351 5.21 6.05 20.20
CA VAL A 351 3.97 5.28 20.49
C VAL A 351 3.22 4.97 19.19
N MET A 352 3.02 5.95 18.31
CA MET A 352 2.32 5.73 17.04
C MET A 352 2.99 4.64 16.21
N TYR A 353 4.32 4.62 16.11
CA TYR A 353 5.04 3.58 15.37
C TYR A 353 4.79 2.17 15.94
N ILE A 354 4.80 2.01 17.26
CA ILE A 354 4.53 0.72 17.92
C ILE A 354 3.10 0.26 17.66
N TRP A 355 2.14 1.17 17.82
CA TRP A 355 0.73 0.89 17.56
C TRP A 355 0.47 0.60 16.09
N ASP A 356 1.18 1.23 15.15
CA ASP A 356 1.13 0.87 13.73
C ASP A 356 1.52 -0.59 13.53
N GLN A 357 2.60 -1.08 14.17
CA GLN A 357 3.02 -2.48 14.06
C GLN A 357 2.00 -3.45 14.67
N MET A 358 1.26 -3.03 15.71
CA MET A 358 0.13 -3.80 16.24
C MET A 358 -1.04 -3.83 15.23
N MET A 359 -1.35 -2.71 14.57
CA MET A 359 -2.45 -2.63 13.61
C MET A 359 -2.14 -3.38 12.30
N VAL A 360 -0.87 -3.41 11.86
CA VAL A 360 -0.41 -4.15 10.67
C VAL A 360 -0.79 -5.64 10.73
N GLY A 361 -0.65 -6.29 11.89
CA GLY A 361 -1.04 -7.69 12.12
C GLY A 361 -2.34 -7.89 12.90
N TYR A 362 -3.19 -6.86 13.01
CA TYR A 362 -4.40 -6.95 13.81
C TYR A 362 -5.37 -8.02 13.29
N GLY A 363 -5.93 -8.82 14.21
CA GLY A 363 -6.82 -9.94 13.87
C GLY A 363 -6.11 -11.17 13.31
N VAL A 364 -4.78 -11.19 13.24
CA VAL A 364 -4.00 -12.40 12.96
C VAL A 364 -3.84 -13.22 14.24
N GLU A 365 -4.16 -14.51 14.16
CA GLU A 365 -3.98 -15.43 15.29
C GLU A 365 -2.50 -15.54 15.67
N ASN A 366 -2.20 -15.53 16.97
CA ASN A 366 -0.85 -15.60 17.54
C ASN A 366 0.12 -14.47 17.14
N PHE A 367 -0.36 -13.40 16.47
CA PHE A 367 0.42 -12.19 16.22
C PHE A 367 0.31 -11.21 17.39
N ASP A 368 1.39 -11.08 18.15
CA ASP A 368 1.57 -10.03 19.15
C ASP A 368 3.02 -9.48 19.06
N PRO A 369 3.21 -8.20 18.69
CA PRO A 369 4.54 -7.60 18.64
C PRO A 369 5.01 -7.05 20.00
N LEU A 370 4.12 -6.90 21.00
CA LEU A 370 4.48 -6.29 22.29
C LEU A 370 5.53 -7.08 23.09
N PRO A 371 5.57 -8.43 23.09
CA PRO A 371 6.68 -9.17 23.69
C PRO A 371 8.03 -8.83 23.04
N SER A 372 8.04 -8.59 21.72
CA SER A 372 9.26 -8.21 20.99
C SER A 372 9.71 -6.80 21.34
N PHE A 373 8.78 -5.84 21.43
CA PHE A 373 9.11 -4.48 21.88
C PHE A 373 9.58 -4.44 23.34
N CYS A 374 8.96 -5.19 24.25
CA CYS A 374 9.38 -5.24 25.66
C CYS A 374 10.77 -5.88 25.83
N ALA A 375 11.04 -6.97 25.10
CA ALA A 375 12.39 -7.54 25.04
C ALA A 375 13.39 -6.51 24.47
N LEU A 376 13.02 -5.80 23.40
CA LEU A 376 13.87 -4.77 22.81
C LEU A 376 14.21 -3.64 23.78
N PHE A 377 13.25 -3.12 24.55
CA PHE A 377 13.53 -2.05 25.52
C PHE A 377 14.53 -2.50 26.60
N ILE A 378 14.43 -3.76 27.04
CA ILE A 378 15.37 -4.35 27.99
C ILE A 378 16.75 -4.55 27.36
N LEU A 379 16.83 -4.90 26.06
CA LEU A 379 18.08 -5.01 25.30
C LEU A 379 18.73 -3.65 24.99
N ILE A 380 17.96 -2.60 24.72
CA ILE A 380 18.50 -1.24 24.52
C ILE A 380 19.02 -0.68 25.86
N ALA A 381 18.30 -0.90 26.96
CA ALA A 381 18.75 -0.46 28.28
C ALA A 381 19.88 -1.32 28.88
N ARG A 382 20.23 -2.46 28.25
CA ARG A 382 21.13 -3.52 28.73
C ARG A 382 22.26 -3.03 29.63
N ASP A 383 23.12 -2.16 29.13
CA ASP A 383 24.37 -1.82 29.81
C ASP A 383 24.10 -1.08 31.14
N SER A 384 23.08 -0.20 31.17
CA SER A 384 22.60 0.42 32.41
C SER A 384 22.00 -0.59 33.39
N LEU A 385 21.35 -1.66 32.90
CA LEU A 385 20.69 -2.67 33.74
C LEU A 385 21.66 -3.70 34.33
N VAL A 386 22.77 -3.99 33.66
CA VAL A 386 23.82 -4.88 34.19
C VAL A 386 24.45 -4.31 35.46
N GLU A 387 24.56 -2.98 35.55
CA GLU A 387 25.01 -2.25 36.73
C GLU A 387 24.01 -2.26 37.89
N SER A 388 22.71 -2.46 37.62
CA SER A 388 21.66 -2.33 38.63
C SER A 388 21.89 -3.25 39.84
N SER A 389 21.89 -2.64 41.02
CA SER A 389 22.10 -3.31 42.30
C SER A 389 20.81 -3.88 42.91
N ASN A 390 19.67 -3.22 42.62
CA ASN A 390 18.37 -3.51 43.21
C ASN A 390 17.21 -3.16 42.24
N TRP A 391 15.99 -3.58 42.59
CA TRP A 391 14.81 -3.43 41.74
C TRP A 391 14.36 -1.99 41.49
N LYS A 392 14.45 -1.10 42.49
CA LYS A 392 14.06 0.31 42.31
C LYS A 392 15.02 1.02 41.35
N GLU A 393 16.30 0.68 41.41
CA GLU A 393 17.31 1.16 40.46
C GLU A 393 17.03 0.64 39.04
N LEU A 394 16.71 -0.65 38.91
CA LEU A 394 16.32 -1.29 37.64
C LEU A 394 15.11 -0.57 36.99
N GLU A 395 14.04 -0.37 37.76
CA GLU A 395 12.82 0.32 37.31
C GLU A 395 13.11 1.77 36.92
N SER A 396 13.90 2.48 37.71
CA SER A 396 14.28 3.87 37.45
C SER A 396 15.12 4.00 36.17
N LYS A 397 16.14 3.16 35.99
CA LYS A 397 17.02 3.14 34.80
C LYS A 397 16.26 2.74 33.53
N LEU A 398 15.37 1.75 33.60
CA LEU A 398 14.47 1.42 32.50
C LEU A 398 13.58 2.60 32.12
N ARG A 399 12.93 3.22 33.10
CA ARG A 399 12.03 4.36 32.89
C ARG A 399 12.75 5.59 32.33
N SER A 400 14.01 5.85 32.72
CA SER A 400 14.82 6.92 32.13
C SER A 400 15.23 6.60 30.69
N SER A 401 15.60 5.34 30.41
CA SER A 401 16.00 4.90 29.07
C SER A 401 14.86 5.09 28.06
N LEU A 402 13.63 4.66 28.42
CA LEU A 402 12.45 4.76 27.55
C LEU A 402 12.19 6.19 27.05
N LYS A 403 12.26 7.20 27.93
CA LYS A 403 11.92 8.60 27.58
C LYS A 403 12.72 9.15 26.40
N ASN A 404 13.93 8.66 26.20
CA ASN A 404 14.85 9.13 25.16
C ASN A 404 14.75 8.31 23.86
N LEU A 405 13.95 7.23 23.81
CA LEU A 405 13.85 6.37 22.63
C LEU A 405 13.03 7.01 21.51
N THR A 406 13.68 7.17 20.36
CA THR A 406 13.01 7.56 19.11
C THR A 406 12.50 6.33 18.36
N ARG A 407 11.55 6.56 17.45
CA ARG A 407 11.09 5.53 16.49
C ARG A 407 12.23 4.91 15.66
N ASN A 408 13.33 5.64 15.44
CA ASN A 408 14.50 5.16 14.69
C ASN A 408 15.29 4.14 15.51
N ASP A 409 15.48 4.38 16.81
CA ASP A 409 16.20 3.47 17.71
C ASP A 409 15.45 2.15 17.85
N ILE A 410 14.12 2.22 18.01
CA ILE A 410 13.26 1.03 18.01
C ILE A 410 13.38 0.28 16.68
N ARG A 411 13.25 0.96 15.53
CA ARG A 411 13.36 0.31 14.21
C ARG A 411 14.73 -0.35 14.01
N GLY A 412 15.82 0.35 14.36
CA GLY A 412 17.18 -0.15 14.30
C GLY A 412 17.36 -1.40 15.16
N GLY A 413 16.92 -1.37 16.41
CA GLY A 413 16.97 -2.50 17.32
C GLY A 413 16.12 -3.70 16.88
N MET A 414 14.91 -3.47 16.36
CA MET A 414 14.06 -4.54 15.80
C MET A 414 14.72 -5.28 14.62
N ILE A 415 15.56 -4.58 13.84
CA ILE A 415 16.36 -5.16 12.75
C ILE A 415 17.59 -5.86 13.32
N GLN A 416 18.38 -5.18 14.16
CA GLN A 416 19.61 -5.69 14.78
C GLN A 416 19.40 -7.03 15.50
N TYR A 417 18.34 -7.14 16.30
CA TYR A 417 18.01 -8.34 17.06
C TYR A 417 17.09 -9.32 16.29
N LYS A 418 16.88 -9.11 14.98
CA LYS A 418 16.09 -9.96 14.06
C LYS A 418 14.63 -10.20 14.52
N LEU A 419 14.09 -9.27 15.31
CA LEU A 419 12.74 -9.34 15.86
C LEU A 419 11.66 -9.14 14.78
N ASN A 420 11.94 -8.31 13.77
CA ASN A 420 11.06 -8.18 12.60
C ASN A 420 10.90 -9.50 11.84
N SER A 421 11.99 -10.26 11.61
CA SER A 421 11.93 -11.54 10.90
C SER A 421 11.06 -12.58 11.61
N ARG A 422 11.06 -12.58 12.95
CA ARG A 422 10.15 -13.40 13.77
C ARG A 422 8.68 -13.02 13.50
N LEU A 423 8.36 -11.72 13.50
CA LEU A 423 7.01 -11.22 13.28
C LEU A 423 6.52 -11.45 11.83
N SER A 424 7.38 -11.24 10.84
CA SER A 424 7.13 -11.62 9.44
C SER A 424 6.77 -13.11 9.33
N GLY A 425 7.54 -14.01 9.96
CA GLY A 425 7.28 -15.44 9.94
C GLY A 425 5.98 -15.88 10.64
N VAL A 426 5.32 -15.03 11.42
CA VAL A 426 3.95 -15.25 11.91
C VAL A 426 2.92 -14.77 10.87
N LEU A 427 3.11 -13.58 10.30
CA LEU A 427 2.23 -13.03 9.26
C LEU A 427 2.22 -13.87 7.98
N GLU A 428 3.36 -14.43 7.59
CA GLU A 428 3.52 -15.36 6.45
C GLU A 428 2.75 -16.66 6.66
N LYS A 429 2.78 -17.23 7.88
CA LYS A 429 2.02 -18.45 8.22
C LYS A 429 0.51 -18.22 8.28
N ALA A 430 0.08 -17.00 8.60
CA ALA A 430 -1.32 -16.58 8.64
C ALA A 430 -1.79 -15.91 7.34
N GLY A 431 -0.98 -15.92 6.29
CA GLY A 431 -1.37 -15.58 4.93
C GLY A 431 -1.57 -16.86 4.11
N THR A 432 -2.67 -16.95 3.37
CA THR A 432 -2.77 -17.92 2.27
C THR A 432 -1.77 -17.62 1.16
N GLU A 433 -1.40 -16.34 1.00
CA GLU A 433 -0.35 -15.89 0.09
C GLU A 433 1.04 -16.04 0.71
N LYS A 434 1.79 -17.07 0.28
CA LYS A 434 3.11 -17.46 0.83
C LYS A 434 4.25 -16.45 0.61
N ARG A 435 3.96 -15.24 0.13
CA ARG A 435 4.94 -14.20 -0.26
C ARG A 435 4.46 -12.79 0.08
N LEU A 436 4.16 -12.55 1.35
CA LEU A 436 4.20 -11.21 1.92
C LEU A 436 5.67 -10.76 2.05
N TYR A 437 6.30 -10.42 0.92
CA TYR A 437 7.60 -9.75 0.98
C TYR A 437 7.42 -8.42 1.74
N PRO A 438 8.14 -8.18 2.85
CA PRO A 438 8.16 -6.85 3.44
C PRO A 438 8.68 -5.86 2.39
N VAL A 439 8.21 -4.60 2.45
CA VAL A 439 8.68 -3.54 1.53
C VAL A 439 10.20 -3.50 1.59
N SER A 440 10.83 -3.98 0.51
CA SER A 440 12.27 -4.17 0.47
C SER A 440 12.95 -2.81 0.52
N GLN A 441 13.58 -2.53 1.66
CA GLN A 441 14.49 -1.40 1.76
C GLN A 441 15.63 -1.62 0.75
N THR A 442 16.17 -0.51 0.25
CA THR A 442 16.95 -0.42 -1.00
C THR A 442 18.19 -1.33 -1.12
N SER A 443 18.59 -2.01 -0.05
CA SER A 443 19.75 -2.91 0.01
C SER A 443 19.52 -4.37 -0.43
N THR A 444 18.27 -4.84 -0.57
CA THR A 444 17.98 -6.19 -1.11
C THR A 444 17.59 -6.20 -2.60
N LEU A 445 17.44 -5.02 -3.19
CA LEU A 445 17.18 -4.83 -4.61
C LEU A 445 18.53 -4.81 -5.37
N ASN A 446 19.08 -6.00 -5.63
CA ASN A 446 20.23 -6.18 -6.53
C ASN A 446 19.94 -5.73 -7.98
N ASN A 447 18.66 -5.55 -8.32
CA ASN A 447 18.19 -4.89 -9.53
C ASN A 447 17.69 -3.48 -9.18
N LEU A 448 18.00 -2.49 -10.02
CA LEU A 448 17.51 -1.10 -9.91
C LEU A 448 16.03 -1.05 -9.46
N PRO A 449 15.69 -0.24 -8.43
CA PRO A 449 14.33 -0.18 -7.89
C PRO A 449 13.30 0.16 -8.99
N PRO A 450 12.07 -0.37 -8.92
CA PRO A 450 11.07 -0.21 -9.98
C PRO A 450 10.53 1.23 -10.11
N TRP A 451 10.72 2.07 -9.09
CA TRP A 451 10.39 3.51 -9.08
C TRP A 451 11.57 4.36 -9.56
N ARG A 452 11.93 4.22 -10.84
CA ARG A 452 13.07 4.94 -11.45
C ARG A 452 12.72 6.40 -11.75
N GLU A 453 11.47 6.67 -12.11
CA GLU A 453 11.04 8.00 -12.56
C GLU A 453 10.67 8.95 -11.41
N TRP A 454 10.60 8.49 -10.16
CA TRP A 454 10.30 9.35 -8.99
C TRP A 454 11.41 10.39 -8.78
N TYR A 455 12.66 9.94 -8.77
CA TYR A 455 13.84 10.78 -8.57
C TYR A 455 14.32 11.47 -9.86
N SER A 456 13.73 11.15 -11.02
CA SER A 456 14.14 11.79 -12.26
C SER A 456 13.70 13.27 -12.27
N ALA A 457 14.68 14.17 -12.29
CA ALA A 457 14.49 15.61 -12.52
C ALA A 457 14.17 15.94 -14.00
N LYS A 458 13.92 14.91 -14.82
CA LYS A 458 13.58 15.04 -16.24
C LYS A 458 12.11 15.43 -16.39
N LEU A 459 11.83 16.71 -16.14
CA LEU A 459 10.70 17.41 -16.79
C LEU A 459 10.64 16.97 -18.25
N SER A 460 9.49 16.40 -18.65
CA SER A 460 9.31 15.80 -19.97
C SER A 460 9.72 16.77 -21.07
N LYS A 461 10.36 16.27 -22.15
CA LYS A 461 10.93 17.13 -23.22
C LYS A 461 9.92 18.15 -23.76
N TYR A 462 8.64 17.77 -23.78
CA TYR A 462 7.51 18.61 -24.19
C TYR A 462 7.30 19.85 -23.30
N LEU A 463 7.45 19.71 -21.98
CA LEU A 463 7.33 20.84 -21.04
C LEU A 463 8.51 21.81 -21.13
N ARG A 464 9.73 21.32 -21.37
CA ARG A 464 10.91 22.19 -21.57
C ARG A 464 10.74 23.13 -22.77
N SER A 465 10.28 22.61 -23.90
CA SER A 465 10.03 23.39 -25.13
C SER A 465 9.07 24.57 -24.89
N ASN A 466 7.98 24.36 -24.13
CA ASN A 466 7.03 25.43 -23.80
C ASN A 466 7.53 26.41 -22.72
N GLN A 467 8.46 26.01 -21.85
CA GLN A 467 9.10 26.93 -20.90
C GLN A 467 10.17 27.79 -21.58
N GLN A 468 11.02 27.21 -22.46
CA GLN A 468 11.96 27.97 -23.27
C GLN A 468 11.25 29.01 -24.14
N LYS A 469 10.21 28.61 -24.89
CA LYS A 469 9.41 29.54 -25.71
C LYS A 469 8.73 30.66 -24.91
N LYS A 470 8.49 30.48 -23.60
CA LYS A 470 7.97 31.53 -22.72
C LYS A 470 9.06 32.45 -22.15
N LEU A 471 10.27 31.95 -21.96
CA LEU A 471 11.42 32.73 -21.52
C LEU A 471 12.00 33.56 -22.68
N GLU A 472 12.01 33.01 -23.89
CA GLU A 472 12.43 33.68 -25.14
C GLU A 472 11.45 34.77 -25.62
N GLN A 473 10.23 34.82 -25.06
CA GLN A 473 9.21 35.84 -25.37
C GLN A 473 9.16 37.00 -24.36
N LEU A 474 10.02 36.99 -23.33
CA LEU A 474 10.19 38.13 -22.43
C LEU A 474 11.24 39.08 -23.03
N PRO A 475 10.89 40.35 -23.33
CA PRO A 475 11.86 41.30 -23.87
C PRO A 475 12.89 41.64 -22.78
N LEU A 476 14.17 41.35 -23.05
CA LEU A 476 15.26 41.88 -22.23
C LEU A 476 15.44 43.38 -22.52
N GLY A 477 15.02 44.21 -21.56
CA GLY A 477 15.30 45.64 -21.49
C GLY A 477 15.68 46.01 -20.05
N PRO A 478 16.68 46.89 -19.83
CA PRO A 478 17.20 47.17 -18.50
C PRO A 478 16.34 48.20 -17.76
N LEU A 479 16.07 47.92 -16.48
CA LEU A 479 15.60 48.90 -15.50
C LEU A 479 16.39 48.68 -14.22
N LEU A 480 17.48 49.45 -14.11
CA LEU A 480 18.12 49.80 -12.86
C LEU A 480 17.45 51.05 -12.29
N GLU A 481 17.68 51.28 -11.00
CA GLU A 481 17.46 52.51 -10.24
C GLU A 481 16.00 52.83 -9.83
N ASP A 482 15.93 53.55 -8.70
CA ASP A 482 14.80 53.86 -7.82
C ASP A 482 14.11 52.63 -7.16
N ASP A 483 13.89 52.57 -5.83
CA ASP A 483 13.90 53.62 -4.80
C ASP A 483 14.94 53.38 -3.67
N LYS A 484 15.50 54.47 -3.15
CA LYS A 484 15.90 54.60 -1.75
C LYS A 484 14.90 55.56 -1.08
N ASP A 485 14.37 55.19 0.09
CA ASP A 485 14.33 56.07 1.27
C ASP A 485 13.71 55.39 2.51
N ASP A 486 14.10 55.94 3.67
CA ASP A 486 13.85 55.55 5.06
C ASP A 486 12.51 54.88 5.45
N ILE A 487 12.61 53.85 6.31
CA ILE A 487 12.20 53.97 7.74
C ILE A 487 13.23 53.25 8.64
N SER A 488 13.89 54.00 9.52
CA SER A 488 14.75 53.45 10.58
C SER A 488 13.96 52.82 11.73
N LEU A 489 14.27 51.57 12.11
CA LEU A 489 13.80 50.96 13.36
C LEU A 489 14.72 49.82 13.84
N GLY A 490 15.41 50.04 14.97
CA GLY A 490 16.05 48.97 15.76
C GLY A 490 17.52 48.67 15.43
N SER A 491 18.43 49.19 16.26
CA SER A 491 19.88 48.90 16.24
C SER A 491 20.22 47.50 16.81
N PHE A 492 19.57 46.46 16.31
CA PHE A 492 19.71 45.06 16.79
C PHE A 492 19.65 44.02 15.66
N GLN A 493 19.81 44.43 14.40
CA GLN A 493 19.79 43.56 13.21
C GLN A 493 20.94 43.82 12.23
N GLY A 494 21.96 44.60 12.61
CA GLY A 494 23.10 44.92 11.74
C GLY A 494 23.94 43.68 11.41
N GLU A 495 24.42 42.98 12.43
CA GLU A 495 25.28 41.79 12.29
C GLU A 495 24.58 40.70 11.45
N THR A 496 23.29 40.45 11.67
CA THR A 496 22.54 39.39 10.95
C THR A 496 22.34 39.69 9.47
N VAL A 497 22.24 40.97 9.07
CA VAL A 497 22.10 41.34 7.65
C VAL A 497 23.46 41.30 6.93
N GLU A 498 24.55 41.59 7.64
CA GLU A 498 25.91 41.52 7.10
C GLU A 498 26.42 40.08 6.99
N GLU A 499 26.10 39.22 7.97
CA GLU A 499 26.26 37.76 7.88
C GLU A 499 25.50 37.18 6.67
N LEU A 500 24.22 37.53 6.49
CA LEU A 500 23.42 37.06 5.34
C LEU A 500 23.94 37.57 3.99
N ARG A 501 24.64 38.73 3.95
CA ARG A 501 25.32 39.21 2.73
C ARG A 501 26.58 38.40 2.46
N ASN A 502 27.41 38.17 3.46
CA ASN A 502 28.63 37.36 3.34
C ASN A 502 28.29 35.90 2.97
N GLU A 503 27.25 35.31 3.56
CA GLU A 503 26.77 33.96 3.23
C GLU A 503 26.24 33.89 1.78
N ARG A 504 25.50 34.91 1.33
CA ARG A 504 25.06 35.02 -0.07
C ARG A 504 26.24 35.13 -1.03
N ASP A 505 27.24 35.94 -0.70
CA ASP A 505 28.37 36.21 -1.60
C ASP A 505 29.31 34.98 -1.69
N ASN A 506 29.51 34.27 -0.57
CA ASN A 506 30.16 32.95 -0.54
C ASN A 506 29.42 31.92 -1.42
N LEU A 507 28.07 31.86 -1.34
CA LEU A 507 27.26 30.96 -2.18
C LEU A 507 27.34 31.30 -3.68
N VAL A 508 27.54 32.57 -4.02
CA VAL A 508 27.77 32.99 -5.41
C VAL A 508 29.14 32.53 -5.89
N GLU A 509 30.19 32.67 -5.06
CA GLU A 509 31.55 32.22 -5.38
C GLU A 509 31.62 30.68 -5.52
N GLU A 510 30.98 29.93 -4.62
CA GLU A 510 30.85 28.46 -4.71
C GLU A 510 30.09 28.01 -5.97
N LEU A 511 29.03 28.73 -6.37
CA LEU A 511 28.33 28.50 -7.64
C LEU A 511 29.17 28.83 -8.88
N HIS A 512 30.12 29.78 -8.77
CA HIS A 512 31.07 30.04 -9.84
C HIS A 512 32.14 28.93 -9.93
N LEU A 513 32.63 28.44 -8.79
CA LEU A 513 33.58 27.32 -8.73
C LEU A 513 32.97 26.03 -9.32
N MET A 514 31.78 25.62 -8.85
CA MET A 514 31.09 24.44 -9.38
C MET A 514 30.72 24.56 -10.87
N ARG A 515 30.58 25.78 -11.41
CA ARG A 515 30.38 26.00 -12.86
C ARG A 515 31.66 25.81 -13.66
N ALA A 516 32.83 26.15 -13.11
CA ALA A 516 34.12 25.86 -13.71
C ALA A 516 34.39 24.35 -13.71
N GLU A 517 34.23 23.68 -12.57
CA GLU A 517 34.37 22.22 -12.46
C GLU A 517 33.43 21.46 -13.41
N LEU A 518 32.18 21.94 -13.59
CA LEU A 518 31.24 21.39 -14.58
C LEU A 518 31.59 21.69 -16.05
N ALA A 519 32.45 22.68 -16.32
CA ALA A 519 32.97 22.94 -17.65
C ALA A 519 34.13 21.99 -17.94
N ASP A 520 35.08 21.86 -17.01
CA ASP A 520 36.25 21.00 -17.12
C ASP A 520 35.83 19.52 -17.24
N ALA A 521 34.94 19.04 -16.35
CA ALA A 521 34.41 17.67 -16.42
C ALA A 521 33.58 17.38 -17.70
N ARG A 522 33.11 18.41 -18.42
CA ARG A 522 32.49 18.25 -19.74
C ARG A 522 33.52 18.18 -20.86
N GLN A 523 34.65 18.89 -20.72
CA GLN A 523 35.77 18.78 -21.63
C GLN A 523 36.38 17.37 -21.53
N ASP A 524 36.69 16.89 -20.33
CA ASP A 524 37.20 15.52 -20.09
C ASP A 524 36.29 14.45 -20.72
N LEU A 525 34.97 14.56 -20.52
CA LEU A 525 33.98 13.64 -21.10
C LEU A 525 33.91 13.75 -22.65
N SER A 526 34.33 14.86 -23.23
CA SER A 526 34.42 15.03 -24.69
C SER A 526 35.70 14.41 -25.26
N GLU A 527 36.82 14.55 -24.53
CA GLU A 527 38.11 13.94 -24.87
C GLU A 527 38.05 12.41 -24.73
N GLU A 528 37.47 11.88 -23.65
CA GLU A 528 37.26 10.43 -23.45
C GLU A 528 36.39 9.83 -24.59
N LYS A 529 35.35 10.54 -25.03
CA LYS A 529 34.50 10.09 -26.14
C LYS A 529 35.24 10.08 -27.47
N LEU A 530 36.14 11.03 -27.69
CA LEU A 530 36.92 11.13 -28.92
C LEU A 530 37.97 10.01 -28.96
N ALA A 531 38.73 9.82 -27.87
CA ALA A 531 39.67 8.71 -27.72
C ALA A 531 38.98 7.33 -27.85
N LYS A 532 37.75 7.20 -27.33
CA LYS A 532 36.95 5.98 -27.49
C LYS A 532 36.48 5.74 -28.92
N ALA A 533 36.17 6.80 -29.68
CA ALA A 533 35.83 6.69 -31.09
C ALA A 533 37.02 6.22 -31.93
N GLU A 534 38.22 6.79 -31.69
CA GLU A 534 39.47 6.36 -32.34
C GLU A 534 39.81 4.89 -32.03
N LEU A 535 39.70 4.48 -30.76
CA LEU A 535 39.87 3.07 -30.35
C LEU A 535 38.87 2.12 -31.02
N GLN A 536 37.64 2.58 -31.27
CA GLN A 536 36.62 1.80 -31.94
C GLN A 536 36.88 1.69 -33.46
N GLU A 537 37.34 2.76 -34.10
CA GLU A 537 37.75 2.75 -35.51
C GLU A 537 38.90 1.75 -35.75
N VAL A 538 39.93 1.77 -34.88
CA VAL A 538 41.04 0.80 -34.93
C VAL A 538 40.55 -0.64 -34.70
N ALA A 539 39.57 -0.85 -33.82
CA ALA A 539 38.98 -2.17 -33.60
C ALA A 539 38.20 -2.67 -34.81
N ASP A 540 37.44 -1.78 -35.47
CA ASP A 540 36.68 -2.10 -36.68
C ASP A 540 37.62 -2.41 -37.88
N GLU A 541 38.73 -1.66 -38.05
CA GLU A 541 39.77 -2.02 -39.04
C GLU A 541 40.39 -3.41 -38.81
N GLN A 542 40.64 -3.76 -37.54
CA GLN A 542 41.17 -5.07 -37.15
C GLN A 542 40.17 -6.20 -37.46
N ILE A 543 38.89 -5.98 -37.18
CA ILE A 543 37.79 -6.90 -37.53
C ILE A 543 37.72 -7.09 -39.05
N ASP A 544 37.84 -6.02 -39.82
CA ASP A 544 37.76 -6.06 -41.28
C ASP A 544 38.98 -6.78 -41.90
N ARG A 545 40.17 -6.60 -41.34
CA ARG A 545 41.38 -7.37 -41.70
C ARG A 545 41.17 -8.87 -41.43
N LEU A 546 40.62 -9.24 -40.27
CA LEU A 546 40.32 -10.64 -39.93
C LEU A 546 39.24 -11.25 -40.83
N ARG A 547 38.18 -10.50 -41.16
CA ARG A 547 37.14 -10.93 -42.11
C ARG A 547 37.71 -11.25 -43.49
N ARG A 548 38.61 -10.41 -44.02
CA ARG A 548 39.30 -10.66 -45.30
C ARG A 548 40.19 -11.91 -45.24
N GLN A 549 40.85 -12.18 -44.12
CA GLN A 549 41.63 -13.41 -43.93
C GLN A 549 40.74 -14.66 -43.88
N ILE A 550 39.59 -14.61 -43.20
CA ILE A 550 38.61 -15.71 -43.15
C ILE A 550 38.03 -16.00 -44.54
N GLU A 551 37.70 -14.97 -45.32
CA GLU A 551 37.20 -15.11 -46.70
C GLU A 551 38.25 -15.74 -47.63
N LEU A 552 39.52 -15.34 -47.52
CA LEU A 552 40.63 -15.95 -48.26
C LEU A 552 40.88 -17.41 -47.84
N ALA A 553 40.72 -17.73 -46.55
CA ALA A 553 40.81 -19.11 -46.06
C ALA A 553 39.67 -19.99 -46.60
N ARG A 554 38.42 -19.49 -46.60
CA ARG A 554 37.26 -20.18 -47.18
C ARG A 554 37.45 -20.49 -48.67
N ARG A 555 37.98 -19.53 -49.45
CA ARG A 555 38.27 -19.72 -50.88
C ARG A 555 39.38 -20.73 -51.18
N ARG A 556 40.26 -21.02 -50.21
CA ARG A 556 41.29 -22.08 -50.32
C ARG A 556 40.79 -23.47 -49.90
N ALA A 557 39.63 -23.57 -49.27
CA ALA A 557 39.10 -24.80 -48.68
C ALA A 557 38.09 -25.55 -49.57
N ALA A 558 37.98 -25.21 -50.86
CA ALA A 558 36.99 -25.80 -51.77
C ALA A 558 37.62 -26.69 -52.86
N PRO A 559 37.41 -28.01 -52.80
CA PRO A 559 37.56 -28.92 -53.93
C PRO A 559 36.19 -29.48 -54.42
N THR A 560 35.85 -29.11 -55.65
CA THR A 560 35.31 -29.92 -56.76
C THR A 560 34.40 -31.16 -56.52
N GLU A 561 33.09 -30.95 -56.70
CA GLU A 561 32.05 -31.82 -57.34
C GLU A 561 31.84 -33.32 -56.91
N PRO A 562 31.02 -34.18 -57.60
CA PRO A 562 29.70 -34.57 -57.07
C PRO A 562 29.44 -36.11 -57.10
N PHE A 563 28.19 -36.55 -57.36
CA PHE A 563 27.60 -37.91 -57.27
C PHE A 563 27.16 -38.33 -55.85
N SER A 564 26.21 -39.27 -55.62
CA SER A 564 25.01 -39.72 -56.36
C SER A 564 24.34 -40.87 -55.58
N ALA A 565 23.02 -40.77 -55.35
CA ALA A 565 22.06 -41.87 -55.10
C ALA A 565 22.25 -42.92 -53.95
N ARG A 566 21.14 -43.10 -53.22
CA ARG A 566 20.55 -44.35 -52.66
C ARG A 566 21.13 -45.05 -51.41
N ASP A 567 20.20 -45.18 -50.45
CA ASP A 567 19.76 -46.38 -49.71
C ASP A 567 20.65 -47.13 -48.70
N PHE A 568 19.96 -47.68 -47.69
CA PHE A 568 20.33 -48.68 -46.66
C PHE A 568 21.32 -48.31 -45.53
N ASP A 569 20.72 -47.93 -44.39
CA ASP A 569 20.58 -48.72 -43.15
C ASP A 569 21.80 -49.40 -42.46
N LEU A 570 21.76 -49.33 -41.12
CA LEU A 570 22.45 -50.12 -40.09
C LEU A 570 23.97 -49.99 -39.76
N THR A 571 24.19 -50.02 -38.45
CA THR A 571 25.34 -50.54 -37.66
C THR A 571 26.64 -49.72 -37.45
N GLU A 572 26.92 -49.50 -36.14
CA GLU A 572 28.23 -49.34 -35.48
C GLU A 572 29.11 -50.62 -35.66
N PRO A 573 30.36 -50.78 -35.12
CA PRO A 573 31.10 -49.95 -34.16
C PRO A 573 32.65 -49.83 -34.41
N GLU A 574 33.39 -49.51 -33.33
CA GLU A 574 34.81 -49.82 -33.02
C GLU A 574 35.93 -48.76 -33.20
N TYR A 575 36.21 -48.07 -32.09
CA TYR A 575 37.49 -48.02 -31.34
C TYR A 575 38.85 -48.23 -32.05
N THR A 576 39.75 -47.24 -31.88
CA THR A 576 41.05 -47.31 -31.14
C THR A 576 41.77 -45.96 -31.35
N GLU A 577 42.03 -45.13 -30.32
CA GLU A 577 42.99 -45.22 -29.20
C GLU A 577 44.47 -44.92 -29.54
N SER A 578 45.18 -44.36 -28.55
CA SER A 578 46.63 -44.07 -28.44
C SER A 578 47.20 -42.79 -29.11
N ASP A 579 48.11 -42.00 -28.51
CA ASP A 579 48.37 -41.75 -27.07
C ASP A 579 49.34 -40.55 -26.84
N THR A 580 49.67 -40.26 -25.56
CA THR A 580 50.75 -39.38 -25.02
C THR A 580 50.48 -37.86 -25.00
N SER A 581 50.78 -37.08 -23.94
CA SER A 581 51.27 -37.30 -22.55
C SER A 581 50.84 -36.07 -21.69
N SER A 582 50.15 -36.18 -20.54
CA SER A 582 50.66 -36.37 -19.15
C SER A 582 51.66 -35.27 -18.68
N VAL A 583 51.69 -34.70 -17.45
CA VAL A 583 51.08 -34.93 -16.10
C VAL A 583 50.82 -33.52 -15.44
N ILE A 584 49.86 -33.24 -14.52
CA ILE A 584 49.93 -33.33 -13.03
C ILE A 584 48.51 -33.19 -12.38
N SER A 585 48.30 -34.02 -11.36
CA SER A 585 47.15 -34.26 -10.43
C SER A 585 46.74 -33.07 -9.51
N ALA A 586 45.63 -33.02 -8.74
CA ALA A 586 44.32 -33.71 -8.58
C ALA A 586 43.55 -33.05 -7.37
N PRO A 587 42.48 -33.62 -6.77
CA PRO A 587 41.13 -33.90 -7.32
C PRO A 587 39.94 -33.30 -6.51
N LEU A 588 38.75 -33.36 -7.09
CA LEU A 588 37.42 -33.20 -6.44
C LEU A 588 36.70 -34.57 -6.36
N PRO A 589 35.92 -34.88 -5.31
CA PRO A 589 35.09 -36.09 -5.27
C PRO A 589 33.61 -35.85 -5.66
N THR A 590 33.04 -36.78 -6.42
CA THR A 590 31.63 -36.86 -6.84
C THR A 590 30.73 -37.61 -5.84
N PRO A 591 29.39 -37.43 -5.90
CA PRO A 591 28.43 -38.19 -5.09
C PRO A 591 28.03 -39.54 -5.72
N PRO A 592 27.63 -40.56 -4.94
CA PRO A 592 27.08 -41.82 -5.44
C PRO A 592 25.54 -41.87 -5.43
N ALA A 593 24.97 -42.77 -6.23
CA ALA A 593 23.53 -43.02 -6.31
C ALA A 593 23.08 -44.34 -5.63
N SER A 594 21.90 -44.29 -5.03
CA SER A 594 20.84 -45.33 -4.89
C SER A 594 21.16 -46.83 -5.01
N SER A 595 20.73 -47.63 -4.01
CA SER A 595 19.88 -48.83 -4.28
C SER A 595 19.25 -49.56 -3.05
N LYS A 596 17.91 -49.65 -3.08
CA LYS A 596 17.03 -50.84 -2.87
C LYS A 596 16.94 -51.65 -1.53
N LEU A 597 15.67 -52.05 -1.25
CA LEU A 597 15.17 -53.22 -0.47
C LEU A 597 15.27 -53.11 1.07
N LYS A 598 14.37 -53.68 1.90
CA LYS A 598 13.40 -54.79 1.72
C LYS A 598 12.20 -54.69 2.70
N VAL A 599 11.08 -55.37 2.41
CA VAL A 599 9.86 -55.46 3.24
C VAL A 599 9.66 -56.91 3.77
N ALA A 600 9.05 -57.09 4.95
CA ALA A 600 8.62 -58.38 5.51
C ALA A 600 7.24 -58.29 6.21
N LYS A 601 6.59 -59.44 6.50
CA LYS A 601 5.13 -59.61 6.67
C LYS A 601 4.63 -60.04 8.07
N SER A 602 3.36 -59.67 8.38
CA SER A 602 2.29 -60.47 9.05
C SER A 602 2.46 -60.89 10.54
N PRO A 603 1.39 -61.27 11.29
CA PRO A 603 0.13 -61.91 10.86
C PRO A 603 -1.22 -61.37 11.44
N GLU A 604 -2.29 -62.15 11.24
CA GLU A 604 -3.73 -61.81 11.21
C GLU A 604 -4.50 -62.05 12.52
N HIS A 605 -5.70 -61.45 12.65
CA HIS A 605 -7.00 -62.19 12.80
C HIS A 605 -8.23 -61.24 12.78
N GLY A 606 -9.36 -61.71 12.21
CA GLY A 606 -10.68 -61.04 12.21
C GLY A 606 -11.58 -61.46 13.39
N PRO A 607 -12.93 -61.27 13.40
CA PRO A 607 -13.81 -61.53 12.23
C PRO A 607 -15.17 -60.76 12.06
N LYS A 608 -15.74 -60.87 10.84
CA LYS A 608 -17.19 -61.03 10.44
C LYS A 608 -18.22 -59.87 10.47
N ALA A 609 -19.09 -59.91 9.44
CA ALA A 609 -20.32 -59.12 9.21
C ALA A 609 -21.61 -59.95 9.49
N PRO A 610 -22.83 -59.36 9.38
CA PRO A 610 -23.74 -59.64 8.23
C PRO A 610 -24.61 -58.42 7.78
N SER A 611 -24.86 -58.16 6.49
CA SER A 611 -25.88 -58.72 5.56
C SER A 611 -27.37 -58.37 5.83
N ARG A 612 -28.02 -57.61 4.91
CA ARG A 612 -29.25 -57.98 4.15
C ARG A 612 -29.83 -56.83 3.30
N SER A 613 -30.33 -57.20 2.12
CA SER A 613 -31.12 -56.43 1.13
C SER A 613 -32.62 -56.86 1.20
N PRO A 614 -33.52 -56.64 0.21
CA PRO A 614 -33.84 -55.50 -0.68
C PRO A 614 -35.36 -55.13 -0.67
N SER A 615 -35.82 -54.14 -1.46
CA SER A 615 -37.20 -54.13 -2.02
C SER A 615 -37.41 -53.16 -3.21
N HIS A 616 -37.93 -53.70 -4.34
CA HIS A 616 -38.94 -53.18 -5.32
C HIS A 616 -39.05 -51.66 -5.69
N ARG A 617 -39.59 -51.17 -6.84
CA ARG A 617 -40.12 -51.65 -8.16
C ARG A 617 -40.62 -50.38 -8.91
N GLY A 618 -40.67 -50.21 -10.24
CA GLY A 618 -40.27 -51.01 -11.41
C GLY A 618 -41.26 -50.82 -12.60
N TYR A 619 -40.78 -50.89 -13.87
CA TYR A 619 -41.52 -50.76 -15.17
C TYR A 619 -41.89 -49.32 -15.62
N THR A 620 -41.98 -48.97 -16.93
CA THR A 620 -42.05 -49.75 -18.21
C THR A 620 -41.14 -49.21 -19.34
N GLU A 621 -41.01 -50.04 -20.39
CA GLU A 621 -40.44 -49.88 -21.75
C GLU A 621 -40.70 -48.54 -22.50
N VAL A 622 -39.97 -48.08 -23.52
CA VAL A 622 -39.19 -48.68 -24.66
C VAL A 622 -40.03 -49.23 -25.83
N ASP A 623 -40.06 -48.48 -26.93
CA ASP A 623 -40.08 -48.98 -28.33
C ASP A 623 -39.70 -47.79 -29.25
N GLY A 624 -38.97 -47.94 -30.36
CA GLY A 624 -38.40 -49.15 -30.96
C GLY A 624 -37.18 -48.85 -31.85
N ALA A 625 -36.71 -49.86 -32.58
CA ALA A 625 -35.46 -49.84 -33.37
C ALA A 625 -35.59 -49.13 -34.73
N VAL A 626 -34.45 -48.69 -35.30
CA VAL A 626 -34.00 -48.95 -36.69
C VAL A 626 -32.47 -48.75 -36.76
N GLU A 627 -31.75 -49.66 -37.42
CA GLU A 627 -30.35 -49.47 -37.84
C GLU A 627 -30.27 -48.59 -39.10
N SER A 628 -29.33 -47.64 -39.14
CA SER A 628 -28.84 -47.08 -40.41
C SER A 628 -27.38 -46.62 -40.30
N ALA A 629 -26.68 -46.71 -41.43
CA ALA A 629 -25.22 -46.53 -41.55
C ALA A 629 -24.80 -45.04 -41.58
N PRO A 630 -23.50 -44.72 -41.44
CA PRO A 630 -23.05 -43.34 -41.27
C PRO A 630 -22.72 -42.66 -42.60
N GLU A 631 -23.39 -41.55 -42.90
CA GLU A 631 -23.00 -40.60 -43.96
C GLU A 631 -22.98 -39.16 -43.44
N ASP A 632 -21.99 -38.42 -43.95
CA ASP A 632 -21.81 -36.97 -44.06
C ASP A 632 -21.90 -36.04 -42.83
N LYS A 633 -20.69 -35.62 -42.40
CA LYS A 633 -20.44 -34.57 -41.41
C LYS A 633 -20.23 -33.21 -42.11
N GLU A 634 -21.27 -32.42 -42.32
CA GLU A 634 -21.07 -31.00 -42.68
C GLU A 634 -22.15 -30.01 -42.18
N GLU A 635 -23.30 -30.46 -41.65
CA GLU A 635 -24.36 -29.55 -41.15
C GLU A 635 -24.18 -29.05 -39.71
N ASP A 636 -23.41 -29.73 -38.85
CA ASP A 636 -23.33 -29.41 -37.40
C ASP A 636 -22.59 -28.08 -37.11
N VAL A 637 -21.69 -27.65 -38.00
CA VAL A 637 -20.87 -26.43 -37.80
C VAL A 637 -21.72 -25.16 -37.82
N ASN A 638 -22.71 -25.07 -38.70
CA ASN A 638 -23.62 -23.92 -38.75
C ASN A 638 -24.46 -23.79 -37.47
N LYS A 639 -24.75 -24.91 -36.80
CA LYS A 639 -25.55 -24.95 -35.58
C LYS A 639 -24.73 -24.51 -34.37
N GLU A 640 -23.48 -24.95 -34.26
CA GLU A 640 -22.53 -24.43 -33.28
C GLU A 640 -22.24 -22.93 -33.49
N GLU A 641 -22.17 -22.46 -34.75
CA GLU A 641 -21.97 -21.03 -35.06
C GLU A 641 -23.21 -20.17 -34.75
N GLU A 642 -24.43 -20.67 -35.00
CA GLU A 642 -25.67 -19.98 -34.62
C GLU A 642 -25.84 -19.93 -33.09
N GLU A 643 -25.54 -21.02 -32.37
CA GLU A 643 -25.51 -21.03 -30.90
C GLU A 643 -24.44 -20.06 -30.35
N ALA A 644 -23.25 -19.99 -30.97
CA ALA A 644 -22.21 -19.03 -30.60
C ALA A 644 -22.63 -17.57 -30.84
N LEU A 645 -23.36 -17.29 -31.93
CA LEU A 645 -23.88 -15.96 -32.23
C LEU A 645 -24.97 -15.50 -31.24
N ASP A 646 -25.85 -16.41 -30.81
CA ASP A 646 -26.86 -16.08 -29.79
C ASP A 646 -26.26 -15.94 -28.38
N VAL A 647 -25.21 -16.72 -28.05
CA VAL A 647 -24.38 -16.47 -26.85
C VAL A 647 -23.72 -15.09 -26.92
N LEU A 648 -23.14 -14.70 -28.06
CA LEU A 648 -22.56 -13.37 -28.25
C LEU A 648 -23.59 -12.25 -28.14
N ARG A 649 -24.78 -12.38 -28.75
CA ARG A 649 -25.89 -11.41 -28.61
C ARG A 649 -26.34 -11.29 -27.16
N SER A 650 -26.44 -12.41 -26.43
CA SER A 650 -26.78 -12.45 -25.00
C SER A 650 -25.72 -11.75 -24.13
N ILE A 651 -24.43 -11.98 -24.41
CA ILE A 651 -23.32 -11.31 -23.72
C ILE A 651 -23.33 -9.80 -24.03
N VAL A 652 -23.45 -9.38 -25.28
CA VAL A 652 -23.53 -7.96 -25.66
C VAL A 652 -24.76 -7.30 -25.04
N GLY A 653 -25.92 -7.97 -25.02
CA GLY A 653 -27.12 -7.49 -24.34
C GLY A 653 -26.94 -7.30 -22.83
N ARG A 654 -26.24 -8.24 -22.16
CA ARG A 654 -25.90 -8.12 -20.73
C ARG A 654 -24.83 -7.08 -20.44
N VAL A 655 -23.85 -6.90 -21.33
CA VAL A 655 -22.82 -5.85 -21.22
C VAL A 655 -23.45 -4.47 -21.44
N MET A 656 -24.36 -4.32 -22.41
CA MET A 656 -25.13 -3.09 -22.65
C MET A 656 -26.08 -2.78 -21.49
N SER A 657 -26.81 -3.78 -20.99
CA SER A 657 -27.68 -3.64 -19.81
C SER A 657 -26.86 -3.30 -18.55
N GLY A 658 -25.72 -3.95 -18.34
CA GLY A 658 -24.77 -3.66 -17.26
C GLY A 658 -24.14 -2.27 -17.38
N ALA A 659 -23.78 -1.82 -18.59
CA ALA A 659 -23.29 -0.47 -18.83
C ALA A 659 -24.38 0.58 -18.57
N ASN A 660 -25.62 0.31 -18.96
CA ASN A 660 -26.78 1.16 -18.70
C ASN A 660 -27.06 1.24 -17.18
N ALA A 661 -27.03 0.11 -16.48
CA ALA A 661 -27.12 0.01 -15.02
C ALA A 661 -25.97 0.71 -14.29
N MET A 662 -24.74 0.67 -14.81
CA MET A 662 -23.59 1.38 -14.25
C MET A 662 -23.63 2.89 -14.53
N ALA A 663 -24.19 3.32 -15.67
CA ALA A 663 -24.32 4.73 -16.03
C ALA A 663 -25.51 5.42 -15.34
N HIS A 664 -26.60 4.70 -15.12
CA HIS A 664 -27.86 5.25 -14.63
C HIS A 664 -28.30 4.72 -13.26
N GLY A 665 -27.62 3.72 -12.67
CA GLY A 665 -28.05 3.03 -11.45
C GLY A 665 -29.09 1.93 -11.71
N VAL A 666 -29.52 1.24 -10.65
CA VAL A 666 -30.60 0.25 -10.68
C VAL A 666 -31.59 0.52 -9.55
N GLY A 667 -32.90 0.42 -9.82
CA GLY A 667 -33.96 0.60 -8.82
C GLY A 667 -33.95 2.00 -8.19
N GLU A 668 -34.03 2.08 -6.87
CA GLU A 668 -34.02 3.36 -6.12
C GLU A 668 -32.82 4.26 -6.46
N GLU A 669 -31.66 3.69 -6.80
CA GLU A 669 -30.50 4.48 -7.21
C GLU A 669 -30.73 5.15 -8.57
N GLN A 670 -31.41 4.47 -9.49
CA GLN A 670 -31.79 5.02 -10.79
C GLN A 670 -32.84 6.12 -10.66
N GLU A 671 -33.86 5.92 -9.81
CA GLU A 671 -34.85 6.96 -9.52
C GLU A 671 -34.19 8.19 -8.87
N ARG A 672 -33.27 7.98 -7.91
CA ARG A 672 -32.52 9.07 -7.28
C ARG A 672 -31.59 9.80 -8.27
N LEU A 673 -30.91 9.08 -9.15
CA LEU A 673 -30.06 9.66 -10.20
C LEU A 673 -30.89 10.43 -11.25
N ASN A 674 -32.05 9.91 -11.64
CA ASN A 674 -32.97 10.58 -12.55
C ASN A 674 -33.58 11.84 -11.92
N ALA A 675 -34.03 11.77 -10.66
CA ALA A 675 -34.56 12.92 -9.92
C ALA A 675 -33.49 14.01 -9.72
N LYS A 676 -32.25 13.61 -9.40
CA LYS A 676 -31.12 14.54 -9.32
C LYS A 676 -30.79 15.14 -10.67
N THR A 677 -30.70 14.33 -11.74
CA THR A 677 -30.41 14.81 -13.10
C THR A 677 -31.50 15.76 -13.61
N ALA A 678 -32.77 15.49 -13.33
CA ALA A 678 -33.88 16.40 -13.65
C ALA A 678 -33.76 17.73 -12.88
N THR A 679 -33.34 17.68 -11.61
CA THR A 679 -33.09 18.86 -10.77
C THR A 679 -31.91 19.67 -11.30
N ASP A 680 -30.79 19.03 -11.61
CA ASP A 680 -29.59 19.66 -12.13
C ASP A 680 -29.83 20.25 -13.54
N MET A 681 -30.56 19.56 -14.42
CA MET A 681 -31.00 20.09 -15.72
C MET A 681 -31.93 21.30 -15.57
N LYS A 682 -32.84 21.30 -14.59
CA LYS A 682 -33.71 22.46 -14.29
C LYS A 682 -32.90 23.65 -13.75
N ASN A 683 -31.86 23.39 -12.96
CA ASN A 683 -30.93 24.40 -12.46
C ASN A 683 -30.02 24.95 -13.57
N ILE A 684 -29.54 24.10 -14.48
CA ILE A 684 -28.76 24.51 -15.66
C ILE A 684 -29.61 25.39 -16.59
N ARG A 685 -30.85 24.98 -16.90
CA ARG A 685 -31.78 25.81 -17.70
C ARG A 685 -32.00 27.18 -17.07
N ARG A 686 -32.39 27.24 -15.79
CA ARG A 686 -32.51 28.52 -15.05
C ARG A 686 -31.23 29.36 -15.04
N ALA A 687 -30.06 28.72 -14.89
CA ALA A 687 -28.79 29.43 -14.91
C ALA A 687 -28.45 30.00 -16.30
N PHE A 688 -28.84 29.29 -17.36
CA PHE A 688 -28.72 29.71 -18.75
C PHE A 688 -29.72 30.81 -19.11
N ASP A 689 -30.99 30.66 -18.76
CA ASP A 689 -32.05 31.68 -18.97
C ASP A 689 -31.68 32.99 -18.27
N GLN A 690 -31.17 32.90 -17.04
CA GLN A 690 -30.72 34.07 -16.30
C GLN A 690 -29.39 34.62 -16.86
N ALA A 691 -28.49 33.80 -17.39
CA ALA A 691 -27.33 34.29 -18.14
C ALA A 691 -27.75 34.99 -19.45
N LYS A 692 -28.84 34.53 -20.11
CA LYS A 692 -29.47 35.15 -21.28
C LYS A 692 -29.96 36.56 -20.93
N MET A 693 -30.69 36.68 -19.82
CA MET A 693 -31.11 37.98 -19.26
C MET A 693 -29.94 38.89 -18.90
N ASP A 694 -28.93 38.38 -18.18
CA ASP A 694 -27.79 39.18 -17.69
C ASP A 694 -26.86 39.65 -18.83
N VAL A 695 -26.72 38.88 -19.92
CA VAL A 695 -25.84 39.20 -21.07
C VAL A 695 -26.54 40.06 -22.13
N LEU A 696 -27.83 39.80 -22.39
CA LEU A 696 -28.58 40.46 -23.48
C LEU A 696 -29.52 41.56 -22.99
N GLY A 697 -29.75 41.68 -21.67
CA GLY A 697 -30.63 42.68 -21.05
C GLY A 697 -32.13 42.50 -21.33
N LYS A 698 -32.52 41.51 -22.14
CA LYS A 698 -33.89 41.22 -22.57
C LYS A 698 -34.09 39.71 -22.74
N PRO A 699 -35.33 39.19 -22.57
CA PRO A 699 -35.65 37.79 -22.82
C PRO A 699 -35.70 37.54 -24.33
N MET A 700 -34.57 37.15 -24.91
CA MET A 700 -34.49 36.73 -26.30
C MET A 700 -35.07 35.32 -26.45
N THR A 701 -35.88 35.06 -27.46
CA THR A 701 -36.39 33.70 -27.77
C THR A 701 -35.31 32.83 -28.42
N ASP A 702 -35.55 31.53 -28.57
CA ASP A 702 -34.60 30.65 -29.28
C ASP A 702 -34.71 30.81 -30.81
N ASP A 703 -35.88 31.23 -31.31
CA ASP A 703 -36.10 31.59 -32.72
C ASP A 703 -35.37 32.90 -33.10
N GLU A 704 -35.36 33.88 -32.19
CA GLU A 704 -34.53 35.09 -32.33
C GLU A 704 -33.03 34.75 -32.31
N LEU A 705 -32.59 33.84 -31.43
CA LEU A 705 -31.17 33.45 -31.35
C LEU A 705 -30.70 32.65 -32.57
N THR A 706 -31.59 31.86 -33.18
CA THR A 706 -31.28 31.05 -34.37
C THR A 706 -31.31 31.84 -35.68
N SER A 707 -32.15 32.88 -35.76
CA SER A 707 -32.22 33.81 -36.90
C SER A 707 -31.07 34.82 -37.00
N LEU A 708 -30.21 34.93 -35.98
CA LEU A 708 -28.99 35.74 -36.04
C LEU A 708 -27.95 35.20 -37.04
N PRO A 709 -27.15 36.08 -37.68
CA PRO A 709 -25.99 35.70 -38.47
C PRO A 709 -25.03 34.80 -37.67
N GLU A 710 -24.50 33.75 -38.31
CA GLU A 710 -23.76 32.68 -37.62
C GLU A 710 -22.58 33.18 -36.78
N LYS A 711 -21.84 34.19 -37.25
CA LYS A 711 -20.73 34.81 -36.51
C LYS A 711 -21.18 35.49 -35.21
N GLU A 712 -22.33 36.15 -35.22
CA GLU A 712 -22.90 36.81 -34.04
C GLU A 712 -23.49 35.79 -33.08
N ARG A 713 -24.22 34.80 -33.61
CA ARG A 713 -24.74 33.66 -32.86
C ARG A 713 -23.61 32.94 -32.11
N MET A 714 -22.51 32.58 -32.78
CA MET A 714 -21.34 31.95 -32.13
C MET A 714 -20.76 32.83 -31.01
N LYS A 715 -20.60 34.13 -31.24
CA LYS A 715 -20.07 35.07 -30.23
C LYS A 715 -20.98 35.15 -29.00
N ILE A 716 -22.29 35.25 -29.20
CA ILE A 716 -23.29 35.31 -28.13
C ILE A 716 -23.34 33.97 -27.37
N THR A 717 -23.36 32.83 -28.06
CA THR A 717 -23.31 31.49 -27.43
C THR A 717 -22.05 31.30 -26.58
N LEU A 718 -20.89 31.79 -27.01
CA LEU A 718 -19.65 31.68 -26.25
C LEU A 718 -19.72 32.49 -24.94
N VAL A 719 -20.21 33.73 -24.99
CA VAL A 719 -20.41 34.58 -23.80
C VAL A 719 -21.47 33.99 -22.86
N LEU A 720 -22.58 33.49 -23.40
CA LEU A 720 -23.64 32.80 -22.63
C LEU A 720 -23.10 31.58 -21.89
N ASN A 721 -22.30 30.75 -22.57
CA ASN A 721 -21.69 29.56 -21.96
C ASN A 721 -20.72 29.92 -20.83
N GLU A 722 -19.92 30.98 -20.99
CA GLU A 722 -19.02 31.45 -19.94
C GLU A 722 -19.76 32.04 -18.73
N ALA A 723 -20.80 32.84 -18.98
CA ALA A 723 -21.67 33.39 -17.93
C ALA A 723 -22.43 32.29 -17.17
N THR A 724 -22.98 31.31 -17.89
CA THR A 724 -23.67 30.13 -17.31
C THR A 724 -22.70 29.31 -16.46
N LYS A 725 -21.48 29.05 -16.96
CA LYS A 725 -20.42 28.35 -16.21
C LYS A 725 -20.05 29.09 -14.92
N LYS A 726 -19.80 30.40 -14.98
CA LYS A 726 -19.52 31.24 -13.79
C LYS A 726 -20.67 31.18 -12.78
N ARG A 727 -21.94 31.10 -13.23
CA ARG A 727 -23.11 30.98 -12.36
C ARG A 727 -23.22 29.59 -11.71
N LEU A 728 -23.02 28.52 -12.47
CA LEU A 728 -23.02 27.14 -11.95
C LEU A 728 -21.92 26.89 -10.91
N GLN A 729 -20.74 27.49 -11.10
CA GLN A 729 -19.66 27.48 -10.12
C GLN A 729 -20.04 28.18 -8.81
N ARG A 730 -20.73 29.34 -8.88
CA ARG A 730 -21.27 30.03 -7.69
C ARG A 730 -22.32 29.18 -6.95
N LEU A 731 -23.10 28.38 -7.68
CA LEU A 731 -24.08 27.45 -7.13
C LEU A 731 -23.47 26.12 -6.65
N LYS A 732 -22.15 25.91 -6.80
CA LYS A 732 -21.43 24.65 -6.49
C LYS A 732 -21.97 23.41 -7.25
N LEU A 733 -22.53 23.63 -8.44
CA LEU A 733 -23.03 22.55 -9.31
C LEU A 733 -21.98 22.08 -10.34
N VAL A 734 -20.89 22.84 -10.53
CA VAL A 734 -19.76 22.57 -11.43
C VAL A 734 -18.45 23.02 -10.78
#